data_AF-A0A5U3F1F5-F1
#
_entry.id   AF-A0A5U3F1F5-F1
#
_cell.length_a   1.000
_cell.length_b   1.000
_cell.length_c   1.000
_cell.angle_alpha   90.00
_cell.angle_beta   90.00
_cell.angle_gamma   90.00
#
_symmetry.space_group_name_H-M   'P 1'
#
loop_
_entity.id
_entity.type
_entity.pdbx_description
1 polymer ?
#
loop_
_entity_poly.entity_id
_entity_poly.type
_entity_poly.pdbx_seq_one_letter_code
_entity_poly.pdbx_strand_id
1 'polypeptide(L)'
;MKDEGATMTTVSPVLDALTLNRYYLKVKGCTAPLDVESFQGREGLSTRYRYDVVLTSADKDIDPSVMLMKNVTFIMQTLPEAAFRRTIAPEVRRTVYGVITRFSRLSVSADEATYRLTFEPRLSLLDNSRRSAIYQNMSVPEVVEKILRKNHNWPGWLFEFRLSNTWPSREIITQFMLSDAEFIARLLSEVGIWFNFTQDSETGHEVVLFGDSGKGWQYDVSVPAVNPAGMHDNRAESVWNLQAHHQVAERSVSMHDYNYRTADAIMNADADLTHDDDKTTYGNDYHYTDGFLSEGDQYNRPDSNNTESGYFYARLRHERQLNRQHRLSLESNATLIAPGQILKAEGDTSQAFANGMLVTAIESSASRDSHYKLKAEGIAWRDAVSFRPPEQPRDRITVPLTARITSSQASDIYSHIDKMGRYRVRFDFDKDSWPQGGESPWLRRARDYAGDNFGLHLPLIQGTEVAVMFDGGHPDKPFIAWSLHDSRHPDHVTIENYKRNILLTPAANEMRLQDERGKENIHLSTPHSGKTQLNLGFNVQDSDARALRGEGAELRTDGHGVFRAAKGIFITADGQQQADGPMLDMQAAVSELEAAIQEASSLRAAAEMAKAELADVQKQTDLLNSTLKNLQQQALLLSAPSGIAQVTPSSIQLAAGQNLIATTGQDADISIGKKLCIAVSETLSLFAKQLGIKLFAAAGKVEIQAQSDALDMFAMKDIQISSQSGKVTVSAQTELLLECGGAWIQMKGGSITLGGSGNVTVKAGTLEKLGAASMQGSISLPEGCSTMKAPKDAAEPL
;
A
#
# COMPACT_ATOMS: atom_id res chain seq x y z
N MET A 1 -32.36 -46.31 -19.29
CA MET A 1 -32.58 -47.00 -20.58
C MET A 1 -31.87 -48.33 -20.46
N LYS A 2 -32.66 -49.41 -20.40
CA LYS A 2 -32.35 -50.86 -20.37
C LYS A 2 -31.03 -51.37 -19.75
N ASP A 3 -31.22 -52.20 -18.72
CA ASP A 3 -30.31 -53.23 -18.24
C ASP A 3 -29.70 -54.06 -19.38
N GLU A 4 -28.36 -54.11 -19.40
CA GLU A 4 -27.62 -55.25 -19.92
C GLU A 4 -26.62 -55.67 -18.84
N GLY A 5 -26.94 -56.77 -18.16
CA GLY A 5 -26.03 -57.47 -17.27
C GLY A 5 -24.89 -58.08 -18.09
N ALA A 6 -23.75 -57.40 -18.12
CA ALA A 6 -22.49 -57.99 -18.53
C ALA A 6 -21.93 -58.78 -17.34
N THR A 7 -22.13 -60.09 -17.38
CA THR A 7 -21.38 -61.05 -16.56
C THR A 7 -19.90 -60.89 -16.90
N MET A 8 -19.14 -60.24 -16.01
CA MET A 8 -17.68 -60.19 -16.08
C MET A 8 -17.16 -61.62 -15.99
N THR A 9 -16.77 -62.16 -17.13
CA THR A 9 -15.97 -63.37 -17.20
C THR A 9 -14.60 -63.00 -16.65
N THR A 10 -14.29 -63.42 -15.43
CA THR A 10 -12.94 -63.45 -14.89
C THR A 10 -12.12 -64.39 -15.77
N VAL A 11 -11.48 -63.84 -16.81
CA VAL A 11 -10.49 -64.57 -17.60
C VAL A 11 -9.29 -64.78 -16.68
N SER A 12 -9.28 -65.92 -16.01
CA SER A 12 -8.09 -66.47 -15.36
C SER A 12 -6.93 -66.40 -16.35
N PRO A 13 -5.76 -65.86 -16.00
CA PRO A 13 -4.64 -65.81 -16.93
C PRO A 13 -4.17 -67.25 -17.11
N VAL A 14 -4.63 -67.90 -18.19
CA VAL A 14 -4.02 -69.14 -18.66
C VAL A 14 -2.60 -68.77 -19.08
N LEU A 15 -1.67 -68.88 -18.13
CA LEU A 15 -0.24 -68.93 -18.41
C LEU A 15 0.03 -70.30 -19.00
N ASP A 16 0.55 -70.31 -20.23
CA ASP A 16 0.86 -71.51 -20.99
C ASP A 16 1.62 -72.50 -20.09
N ALA A 17 1.08 -73.71 -19.89
CA ALA A 17 1.62 -74.72 -18.98
C ALA A 17 3.00 -75.29 -19.42
N LEU A 18 3.60 -74.72 -20.47
CA LEU A 18 4.81 -75.17 -21.14
C LEU A 18 6.01 -74.24 -20.93
N THR A 19 5.84 -73.11 -20.25
CA THR A 19 6.92 -72.13 -20.10
C THR A 19 7.71 -72.35 -18.81
N LEU A 20 9.04 -72.27 -18.91
CA LEU A 20 9.97 -72.46 -17.79
C LEU A 20 10.41 -71.14 -17.13
N ASN A 21 9.84 -70.00 -17.55
CA ASN A 21 10.15 -68.71 -16.96
C ASN A 21 9.22 -68.44 -15.75
N ARG A 22 9.78 -67.89 -14.67
CA ARG A 22 9.01 -67.47 -13.47
C ARG A 22 8.51 -66.03 -13.56
N TYR A 23 8.97 -65.28 -14.56
CA TYR A 23 8.72 -63.85 -14.69
C TYR A 23 8.07 -63.54 -16.03
N TYR A 24 6.90 -62.92 -15.98
CA TYR A 24 6.13 -62.54 -17.16
C TYR A 24 5.89 -61.04 -17.19
N LEU A 25 5.97 -60.47 -18.38
CA LEU A 25 5.66 -59.07 -18.58
C LEU A 25 4.63 -58.92 -19.71
N LYS A 26 3.50 -58.31 -19.38
CA LYS A 26 2.43 -57.99 -20.35
C LYS A 26 2.33 -56.49 -20.51
N VAL A 27 2.38 -56.00 -21.75
CA VAL A 27 2.20 -54.58 -22.07
C VAL A 27 0.88 -54.39 -22.80
N LYS A 28 0.05 -53.46 -22.31
CA LYS A 28 -1.28 -53.23 -22.87
C LYS A 28 -1.18 -52.75 -24.33
N GLY A 29 -1.69 -53.56 -25.25
CA GLY A 29 -1.72 -53.25 -26.69
C GLY A 29 -0.47 -53.70 -27.46
N CYS A 30 0.52 -54.31 -26.80
CA CYS A 30 1.66 -54.93 -27.46
C CYS A 30 1.36 -56.40 -27.76
N THR A 31 1.56 -56.82 -29.00
CA THR A 31 1.41 -58.22 -29.44
C THR A 31 2.75 -58.93 -29.64
N ALA A 32 3.87 -58.21 -29.56
CA ALA A 32 5.20 -58.80 -29.64
C ALA A 32 5.41 -59.81 -28.48
N PRO A 33 6.04 -60.96 -28.74
CA PRO A 33 6.33 -61.94 -27.69
C PRO A 33 7.44 -61.39 -26.79
N LEU A 34 7.16 -61.18 -25.50
CA LEU A 34 8.13 -60.65 -24.54
C LEU A 34 8.50 -61.75 -23.55
N ASP A 35 9.77 -62.13 -23.51
CA ASP A 35 10.29 -63.07 -22.52
C ASP A 35 11.31 -62.38 -21.60
N VAL A 36 11.16 -62.56 -20.28
CA VAL A 36 11.99 -61.84 -19.30
C VAL A 36 13.33 -62.54 -19.13
N GLU A 37 14.42 -61.83 -19.41
CA GLU A 37 15.78 -62.33 -19.21
C GLU A 37 16.27 -62.05 -17.79
N SER A 38 16.10 -60.80 -17.34
CA SER A 38 16.47 -60.35 -15.99
C SER A 38 15.68 -59.10 -15.59
N PHE A 39 15.60 -58.84 -14.29
CA PHE A 39 15.08 -57.57 -13.79
C PHE A 39 15.78 -57.12 -12.52
N GLN A 40 15.72 -55.82 -12.28
CA GLN A 40 16.01 -55.19 -10.99
C GLN A 40 14.83 -54.30 -10.61
N GLY A 41 14.24 -54.55 -9.45
CA GLY A 41 13.17 -53.78 -8.85
C GLY A 41 13.63 -53.02 -7.62
N ARG A 42 13.14 -51.80 -7.44
CA ARG A 42 13.33 -51.01 -6.21
C ARG A 42 11.99 -50.46 -5.79
N GLU A 43 11.60 -50.66 -4.55
CA GLU A 43 10.37 -50.11 -3.97
C GLU A 43 10.63 -49.56 -2.57
N GLY A 44 9.86 -48.59 -2.12
CA GLY A 44 9.99 -48.07 -0.77
C GLY A 44 8.90 -47.09 -0.37
N LEU A 45 8.72 -46.92 0.94
CA LEU A 45 7.81 -45.93 1.50
C LEU A 45 8.24 -44.51 1.12
N SER A 46 7.28 -43.73 0.65
CA SER A 46 7.48 -42.39 0.13
C SER A 46 8.50 -42.29 -1.00
N THR A 47 8.71 -43.39 -1.72
CA THR A 47 9.53 -43.45 -2.94
C THR A 47 8.74 -44.09 -4.06
N ARG A 48 8.94 -43.63 -5.29
CA ARG A 48 8.28 -44.21 -6.47
C ARG A 48 9.06 -45.46 -6.87
N TYR A 49 8.38 -46.60 -6.96
CA TYR A 49 9.07 -47.82 -7.36
C TYR A 49 9.60 -47.72 -8.79
N ARG A 50 10.63 -48.51 -9.09
CA ARG A 50 11.20 -48.59 -10.43
C ARG A 50 11.64 -50.01 -10.70
N TYR A 51 11.25 -50.51 -11.88
CA TYR A 51 11.66 -51.81 -12.39
C TYR A 51 12.36 -51.64 -13.72
N ASP A 52 13.64 -52.01 -13.77
CA ASP A 52 14.42 -52.12 -14.99
C ASP A 52 14.41 -53.59 -15.42
N VAL A 53 13.75 -53.88 -16.55
CA VAL A 53 13.55 -55.24 -17.06
C VAL A 53 14.26 -55.40 -18.40
N VAL A 54 15.08 -56.45 -18.51
CA VAL A 54 15.68 -56.89 -19.77
C VAL A 54 14.84 -58.02 -20.34
N LEU A 55 14.45 -57.87 -21.61
CA LEU A 55 13.56 -58.77 -22.33
C LEU A 55 14.25 -59.30 -23.58
N THR A 56 13.91 -60.51 -24.00
CA THR A 56 14.15 -60.98 -25.36
C THR A 56 12.83 -61.13 -26.13
N SER A 57 12.88 -60.87 -27.44
CA SER A 57 11.71 -60.99 -28.33
C SER A 57 12.11 -61.46 -29.73
N ALA A 58 11.26 -62.29 -30.33
CA ALA A 58 11.37 -62.64 -31.76
C ALA A 58 11.03 -61.44 -32.67
N ASP A 59 10.29 -60.45 -32.16
CA ASP A 59 10.08 -59.19 -32.86
C ASP A 59 11.30 -58.28 -32.66
N LYS A 60 12.04 -58.08 -33.75
CA LYS A 60 13.35 -57.41 -33.72
C LYS A 60 13.27 -55.90 -33.88
N ASP A 61 12.08 -55.34 -34.12
CA ASP A 61 11.90 -53.90 -34.32
C ASP A 61 10.58 -53.40 -33.73
N ILE A 62 10.40 -53.67 -32.44
CA ILE A 62 9.24 -53.19 -31.69
C ILE A 62 9.21 -51.66 -31.69
N ASP A 63 8.14 -51.07 -32.24
CA ASP A 63 7.92 -49.62 -32.25
C ASP A 63 7.83 -49.09 -30.80
N PRO A 64 8.66 -48.10 -30.40
CA PRO A 64 8.55 -47.46 -29.08
C PRO A 64 7.15 -46.94 -28.75
N SER A 65 6.33 -46.58 -29.74
CA SER A 65 4.96 -46.08 -29.55
C SER A 65 3.99 -47.12 -28.97
N VAL A 66 4.28 -48.42 -29.17
CA VAL A 66 3.50 -49.52 -28.58
C VAL A 66 3.97 -49.88 -27.17
N MET A 67 5.07 -49.28 -26.70
CA MET A 67 5.65 -49.53 -25.37
C MET A 67 5.50 -48.33 -24.44
N LEU A 68 6.02 -47.16 -24.83
CA LEU A 68 6.03 -45.97 -23.99
C LEU A 68 4.60 -45.53 -23.61
N MET A 69 4.43 -45.08 -22.36
CA MET A 69 3.15 -44.65 -21.79
C MET A 69 2.07 -45.75 -21.71
N LYS A 70 2.38 -47.00 -22.04
CA LYS A 70 1.46 -48.13 -21.89
C LYS A 70 1.53 -48.69 -20.47
N ASN A 71 0.38 -49.17 -20.01
CA ASN A 71 0.31 -49.90 -18.74
C ASN A 71 1.01 -51.24 -18.90
N VAL A 72 1.74 -51.64 -17.88
CA VAL A 72 2.45 -52.91 -17.80
C VAL A 72 1.93 -53.74 -16.62
N THR A 73 1.93 -55.04 -16.79
CA THR A 73 1.64 -56.02 -15.75
C THR A 73 2.81 -56.98 -15.67
N PHE A 74 3.58 -56.88 -14.59
CA PHE A 74 4.73 -57.74 -14.32
C PHE A 74 4.33 -58.80 -13.29
N ILE A 75 4.45 -60.07 -13.65
CA ILE A 75 3.95 -61.22 -12.88
C ILE A 75 5.13 -62.08 -12.46
N MET A 76 5.23 -62.36 -11.17
CA MET A 76 6.13 -63.35 -10.58
C MET A 76 5.31 -64.58 -10.18
N GLN A 77 5.69 -65.76 -10.63
CA GLN A 77 4.93 -67.00 -10.43
C GLN A 77 5.80 -68.21 -10.07
N THR A 78 5.16 -69.27 -9.57
CA THR A 78 5.80 -70.58 -9.42
C THR A 78 6.02 -71.26 -10.77
N LEU A 79 6.92 -72.24 -10.84
CA LEU A 79 7.03 -73.09 -12.02
C LEU A 79 5.88 -74.12 -12.04
N PRO A 80 5.49 -74.62 -13.22
CA PRO A 80 4.57 -75.74 -13.31
C PRO A 80 5.10 -76.94 -12.53
N GLU A 81 4.28 -77.51 -11.64
CA GLU A 81 4.67 -78.67 -10.85
C GLU A 81 4.05 -79.95 -11.43
N ALA A 82 4.88 -80.97 -11.66
CA ALA A 82 4.40 -82.28 -12.09
C ALA A 82 3.80 -83.03 -10.88
N ALA A 83 2.48 -83.07 -10.80
CA ALA A 83 1.75 -83.93 -9.88
C ALA A 83 1.31 -85.22 -10.60
N PHE A 84 1.00 -86.28 -9.85
CA PHE A 84 0.69 -87.60 -10.43
C PHE A 84 -0.39 -87.51 -11.54
N ARG A 85 0.03 -87.76 -12.80
CA ARG A 85 -0.77 -87.67 -14.03
C ARG A 85 -1.40 -86.28 -14.35
N ARG A 86 -0.98 -85.20 -13.68
CA ARG A 86 -1.46 -83.82 -13.94
C ARG A 86 -0.35 -82.79 -13.72
N THR A 87 -0.21 -81.83 -14.63
CA THR A 87 0.61 -80.63 -14.40
C THR A 87 -0.22 -79.62 -13.62
N ILE A 88 0.27 -79.21 -12.45
CA ILE A 88 -0.31 -78.10 -11.68
C ILE A 88 0.12 -76.80 -12.39
N ALA A 89 -0.87 -75.96 -12.70
CA ALA A 89 -0.61 -74.68 -13.34
C ALA A 89 0.22 -73.76 -12.42
N PRO A 90 1.08 -72.89 -12.99
CA PRO A 90 1.76 -71.84 -12.25
C PRO A 90 0.81 -71.03 -11.36
N GLU A 91 1.23 -70.80 -10.12
CA GLU A 91 0.54 -69.91 -9.18
C GLU A 91 1.20 -68.53 -9.24
N VAL A 92 0.40 -67.49 -9.46
CA VAL A 92 0.86 -66.09 -9.39
C VAL A 92 1.17 -65.76 -7.94
N ARG A 93 2.44 -65.46 -7.65
CA ARG A 93 2.92 -65.10 -6.31
C ARG A 93 2.84 -63.60 -6.07
N ARG A 94 3.18 -62.78 -7.07
CA ARG A 94 3.14 -61.32 -6.98
C ARG A 94 2.91 -60.72 -8.36
N THR A 95 2.10 -59.68 -8.40
CA THR A 95 1.91 -58.85 -9.59
C THR A 95 2.29 -57.41 -9.26
N VAL A 96 3.04 -56.77 -10.15
CA VAL A 96 3.40 -55.35 -10.07
C VAL A 96 2.89 -54.67 -11.34
N TYR A 97 1.98 -53.72 -11.15
CA TYR A 97 1.47 -52.85 -12.21
C TYR A 97 2.37 -51.63 -12.37
N GLY A 98 2.15 -50.85 -13.42
CA GLY A 98 2.83 -49.57 -13.63
C GLY A 98 2.68 -49.07 -15.06
N VAL A 99 3.49 -48.08 -15.41
CA VAL A 99 3.57 -47.49 -16.74
C VAL A 99 5.02 -47.48 -17.24
N ILE A 100 5.21 -47.79 -18.53
CA ILE A 100 6.53 -47.79 -19.15
C ILE A 100 6.98 -46.35 -19.41
N THR A 101 8.09 -45.95 -18.79
CA THR A 101 8.68 -44.60 -18.90
C THR A 101 9.94 -44.57 -19.76
N ARG A 102 10.62 -45.72 -19.93
CA ARG A 102 11.79 -45.85 -20.82
C ARG A 102 11.73 -47.17 -21.58
N PHE A 103 12.18 -47.15 -22.83
CA PHE A 103 12.28 -48.32 -23.68
C PHE A 103 13.50 -48.18 -24.60
N SER A 104 14.28 -49.24 -24.75
CA SER A 104 15.50 -49.24 -25.56
C SER A 104 15.75 -50.63 -26.14
N ARG A 105 16.16 -50.68 -27.41
CA ARG A 105 16.68 -51.89 -28.05
C ARG A 105 18.18 -51.96 -27.81
N LEU A 106 18.66 -53.04 -27.21
CA LEU A 106 20.06 -53.20 -26.80
C LEU A 106 20.91 -53.90 -27.86
N SER A 107 20.42 -55.03 -28.38
CA SER A 107 21.14 -55.88 -29.33
C SER A 107 20.17 -56.70 -30.18
N VAL A 108 20.63 -57.19 -31.34
CA VAL A 108 19.86 -58.06 -32.22
C VAL A 108 20.72 -59.19 -32.75
N SER A 109 20.17 -60.40 -32.73
CA SER A 109 20.75 -61.61 -33.30
C SER A 109 19.92 -62.13 -34.48
N ALA A 110 20.34 -63.27 -35.06
CA ALA A 110 19.61 -63.95 -36.11
C ALA A 110 18.25 -64.51 -35.64
N ASP A 111 18.09 -64.74 -34.34
CA ASP A 111 16.89 -65.38 -33.78
C ASP A 111 16.01 -64.40 -32.99
N GLU A 112 16.61 -63.50 -32.20
CA GLU A 112 15.87 -62.59 -31.30
C GLU A 112 16.55 -61.23 -31.13
N ALA A 113 15.84 -60.26 -30.57
CA ALA A 113 16.37 -58.98 -30.11
C ALA A 113 16.25 -58.84 -28.60
N THR A 114 17.24 -58.19 -27.99
CA THR A 114 17.26 -57.87 -26.56
C THR A 114 16.84 -56.42 -26.37
N TYR A 115 15.90 -56.19 -25.45
CA TYR A 115 15.38 -54.88 -25.09
C TYR A 115 15.57 -54.62 -23.61
N ARG A 116 15.60 -53.34 -23.24
CA ARG A 116 15.45 -52.87 -21.86
C ARG A 116 14.24 -51.97 -21.78
N LEU A 117 13.38 -52.22 -20.81
CA LEU A 117 12.33 -51.29 -20.43
C LEU A 117 12.49 -50.88 -18.97
N THR A 118 12.04 -49.67 -18.67
CA THR A 118 11.85 -49.20 -17.30
C THR A 118 10.39 -48.90 -17.13
N PHE A 119 9.77 -49.48 -16.09
CA PHE A 119 8.43 -49.12 -15.66
C PHE A 119 8.41 -48.65 -14.22
N GLU A 120 7.50 -47.72 -13.96
CA GLU A 120 7.39 -46.94 -12.72
C GLU A 120 5.89 -46.73 -12.42
N PRO A 121 5.50 -46.30 -11.21
CA PRO A 121 4.11 -45.93 -10.97
C PRO A 121 3.72 -44.73 -11.82
N ARG A 122 2.43 -44.59 -12.12
CA ARG A 122 1.87 -43.46 -12.85
C ARG A 122 2.23 -42.12 -12.23
N LEU A 123 2.46 -42.09 -10.92
CA LEU A 123 2.92 -40.90 -10.19
C LEU A 123 4.26 -40.36 -10.74
N SER A 124 5.10 -41.21 -11.32
CA SER A 124 6.38 -40.80 -11.93
C SER A 124 6.19 -39.96 -13.21
N LEU A 125 5.06 -40.09 -13.91
CA LEU A 125 4.80 -39.28 -15.11
C LEU A 125 4.69 -37.79 -14.80
N LEU A 126 4.35 -37.43 -13.56
CA LEU A 126 4.20 -36.06 -13.10
C LEU A 126 5.54 -35.29 -13.07
N ASP A 127 6.69 -35.97 -13.17
CA ASP A 127 7.99 -35.32 -13.35
C ASP A 127 8.06 -34.48 -14.64
N ASN A 128 7.23 -34.82 -15.63
CA ASN A 128 7.18 -34.14 -16.92
C ASN A 128 6.29 -32.89 -16.91
N SER A 129 5.71 -32.51 -15.76
CA SER A 129 4.86 -31.32 -15.60
C SER A 129 5.46 -30.39 -14.55
N ARG A 130 6.14 -29.32 -14.99
CA ARG A 130 6.67 -28.25 -14.14
C ARG A 130 5.83 -26.98 -14.26
N ARG A 131 5.46 -26.38 -13.13
CA ARG A 131 4.68 -25.13 -13.12
C ARG A 131 4.96 -24.30 -11.87
N SER A 132 4.53 -23.04 -11.93
CA SER A 132 4.33 -22.19 -10.74
C SER A 132 2.83 -21.90 -10.60
N ALA A 133 2.30 -22.05 -9.40
CA ALA A 133 0.87 -21.96 -9.13
C ALA A 133 0.59 -21.63 -7.66
N ILE A 134 -0.56 -21.03 -7.43
CA ILE A 134 -1.04 -20.68 -6.08
C ILE A 134 -2.28 -21.53 -5.79
N TYR A 135 -2.31 -22.13 -4.61
CA TYR A 135 -3.47 -22.81 -4.06
C TYR A 135 -3.90 -22.05 -2.81
N GLN A 136 -5.17 -21.62 -2.75
CA GLN A 136 -5.67 -20.79 -1.65
C GLN A 136 -6.77 -21.52 -0.89
N ASN A 137 -6.76 -21.39 0.44
CA ASN A 137 -7.76 -21.96 1.33
C ASN A 137 -7.97 -23.47 1.12
N MET A 138 -6.87 -24.22 0.97
CA MET A 138 -6.88 -25.68 0.82
C MET A 138 -5.89 -26.30 1.81
N SER A 139 -6.24 -27.49 2.31
CA SER A 139 -5.32 -28.34 3.06
C SER A 139 -4.34 -29.06 2.13
N VAL A 140 -3.26 -29.59 2.69
CA VAL A 140 -2.25 -30.34 1.90
C VAL A 140 -2.87 -31.53 1.14
N PRO A 141 -3.68 -32.41 1.76
CA PRO A 141 -4.34 -33.50 1.03
C PRO A 141 -5.23 -33.02 -0.12
N GLU A 142 -5.99 -31.94 0.09
CA GLU A 142 -6.87 -31.37 -0.95
C GLU A 142 -6.07 -30.82 -2.14
N VAL A 143 -4.90 -30.20 -1.90
CA VAL A 143 -4.00 -29.76 -2.98
C VAL A 143 -3.47 -30.95 -3.77
N VAL A 144 -3.01 -32.00 -3.08
CA VAL A 144 -2.53 -33.23 -3.72
C VAL A 144 -3.64 -33.87 -4.56
N GLU A 145 -4.85 -34.02 -4.01
CA GLU A 145 -6.01 -34.52 -4.73
C GLU A 145 -6.36 -33.66 -5.96
N LYS A 146 -6.36 -32.33 -5.80
CA LYS A 146 -6.62 -31.40 -6.92
C LYS A 146 -5.59 -31.57 -8.03
N ILE A 147 -4.30 -31.71 -7.72
CA ILE A 147 -3.27 -31.96 -8.73
C ILE A 147 -3.53 -33.28 -9.46
N LEU A 148 -3.75 -34.38 -8.73
CA LEU A 148 -3.99 -35.69 -9.34
C LEU A 148 -5.25 -35.69 -10.22
N ARG A 149 -6.37 -35.15 -9.73
CA ARG A 149 -7.64 -35.17 -10.46
C ARG A 149 -7.76 -34.10 -11.54
N LYS A 150 -7.42 -32.84 -11.24
CA LYS A 150 -7.68 -31.71 -12.14
C LYS A 150 -6.54 -31.42 -13.10
N ASN A 151 -5.28 -31.57 -12.66
CA ASN A 151 -4.14 -31.31 -13.54
C ASN A 151 -3.80 -32.56 -14.38
N HIS A 152 -3.91 -33.75 -13.79
CA HIS A 152 -3.50 -35.02 -14.43
C HIS A 152 -4.65 -35.96 -14.82
N ASN A 153 -5.90 -35.58 -14.55
CA ASN A 153 -7.09 -36.36 -14.91
C ASN A 153 -7.11 -37.78 -14.33
N TRP A 154 -6.54 -38.00 -13.13
CA TRP A 154 -6.60 -39.30 -12.49
C TRP A 154 -8.02 -39.59 -11.97
N PRO A 155 -8.56 -40.79 -12.23
CA PRO A 155 -9.77 -41.24 -11.56
C PRO A 155 -9.51 -41.47 -10.07
N GLY A 156 -10.55 -41.30 -9.26
CA GLY A 156 -10.44 -41.34 -7.80
C GLY A 156 -10.09 -42.69 -7.20
N TRP A 157 -10.17 -43.78 -7.95
CA TRP A 157 -9.82 -45.13 -7.49
C TRP A 157 -8.32 -45.44 -7.64
N LEU A 158 -7.53 -44.57 -8.29
CA LEU A 158 -6.07 -44.73 -8.40
C LEU A 158 -5.30 -44.22 -7.16
N PHE A 159 -5.99 -43.62 -6.19
CA PHE A 159 -5.37 -43.19 -4.95
C PHE A 159 -6.37 -43.22 -3.79
N GLU A 160 -5.86 -43.42 -2.58
CA GLU A 160 -6.63 -43.49 -1.35
C GLU A 160 -5.94 -42.64 -0.27
N PHE A 161 -6.71 -41.83 0.45
CA PHE A 161 -6.24 -41.14 1.66
C PHE A 161 -6.73 -41.89 2.89
N ARG A 162 -5.81 -42.55 3.60
CA ARG A 162 -6.06 -43.23 4.87
C ARG A 162 -5.42 -42.44 6.01
N LEU A 163 -6.00 -41.27 6.28
CA LEU A 163 -5.49 -40.30 7.23
C LEU A 163 -6.22 -40.45 8.58
N SER A 164 -5.46 -40.39 9.66
CA SER A 164 -5.97 -40.46 11.04
C SER A 164 -6.17 -39.08 11.64
N ASN A 165 -5.44 -38.08 11.15
CA ASN A 165 -5.57 -36.70 11.57
C ASN A 165 -6.45 -35.90 10.60
N THR A 166 -7.01 -34.79 11.11
CA THR A 166 -7.69 -33.77 10.31
C THR A 166 -6.70 -32.69 9.90
N TRP A 167 -6.72 -32.26 8.63
CA TRP A 167 -5.75 -31.31 8.10
C TRP A 167 -6.33 -29.90 7.96
N PRO A 168 -5.65 -28.86 8.49
CA PRO A 168 -6.13 -27.50 8.41
C PRO A 168 -6.01 -26.96 6.98
N SER A 169 -6.89 -26.02 6.64
CA SER A 169 -6.79 -25.26 5.41
C SER A 169 -5.72 -24.18 5.54
N ARG A 170 -4.80 -24.10 4.58
CA ARG A 170 -3.79 -23.04 4.52
C ARG A 170 -4.29 -21.88 3.67
N GLU A 171 -4.03 -20.64 4.11
CA GLU A 171 -4.40 -19.43 3.34
C GLU A 171 -3.77 -19.46 1.94
N ILE A 172 -2.51 -19.89 1.85
CA ILE A 172 -1.75 -20.03 0.61
C ILE A 172 -0.79 -21.22 0.66
N ILE A 173 -0.71 -21.93 -0.45
CA ILE A 173 0.32 -22.91 -0.76
C ILE A 173 0.83 -22.59 -2.17
N THR A 174 2.13 -22.36 -2.30
CA THR A 174 2.78 -21.91 -3.53
C THR A 174 3.64 -23.02 -4.10
N GLN A 175 3.30 -23.49 -5.30
CA GLN A 175 4.19 -24.26 -6.15
C GLN A 175 5.05 -23.28 -6.94
N PHE A 176 6.38 -23.38 -6.83
CA PHE A 176 7.28 -22.47 -7.54
C PHE A 176 8.38 -23.26 -8.25
N MET A 177 8.30 -23.34 -9.58
CA MET A 177 9.28 -24.01 -10.46
C MET A 177 9.53 -25.52 -10.21
N LEU A 178 8.68 -26.16 -9.41
CA LEU A 178 8.73 -27.60 -9.12
C LEU A 178 7.88 -28.40 -10.10
N SER A 179 8.29 -29.65 -10.37
CA SER A 179 7.40 -30.61 -11.01
C SER A 179 6.22 -30.93 -10.08
N ASP A 180 5.10 -31.37 -10.63
CA ASP A 180 3.94 -31.76 -9.80
C ASP A 180 4.30 -32.91 -8.86
N ALA A 181 5.18 -33.83 -9.28
CA ALA A 181 5.68 -34.90 -8.43
C ALA A 181 6.61 -34.39 -7.32
N GLU A 182 7.57 -33.51 -7.64
CA GLU A 182 8.46 -32.89 -6.65
C GLU A 182 7.65 -32.09 -5.62
N PHE A 183 6.65 -31.34 -6.07
CA PHE A 183 5.79 -30.54 -5.21
C PHE A 183 4.91 -31.39 -4.29
N ILE A 184 4.30 -32.46 -4.80
CA ILE A 184 3.55 -33.44 -3.99
C ILE A 184 4.48 -34.09 -2.95
N ALA A 185 5.64 -34.60 -3.36
CA ALA A 185 6.58 -35.24 -2.45
C ALA A 185 7.05 -34.28 -1.36
N ARG A 186 7.34 -33.02 -1.72
CA ARG A 186 7.69 -31.96 -0.77
C ARG A 186 6.56 -31.69 0.21
N LEU A 187 5.34 -31.43 -0.27
CA LEU A 187 4.16 -31.18 0.55
C LEU A 187 3.90 -32.30 1.55
N LEU A 188 3.86 -33.54 1.07
CA LEU A 188 3.61 -34.71 1.90
C LEU A 188 4.71 -34.91 2.93
N SER A 189 5.97 -34.70 2.54
CA SER A 189 7.07 -34.71 3.49
C SER A 189 6.89 -33.62 4.54
N GLU A 190 6.59 -32.38 4.16
CA GLU A 190 6.44 -31.25 5.11
C GLU A 190 5.47 -31.55 6.24
N VAL A 191 4.36 -32.21 5.92
CA VAL A 191 3.34 -32.60 6.91
C VAL A 191 3.43 -34.05 7.38
N GLY A 192 4.46 -34.80 7.00
CA GLY A 192 4.68 -36.16 7.51
C GLY A 192 3.71 -37.23 7.00
N ILE A 193 2.97 -36.94 5.92
CA ILE A 193 2.16 -37.93 5.22
C ILE A 193 3.09 -38.78 4.36
N TRP A 194 3.14 -40.08 4.64
CA TRP A 194 3.85 -41.03 3.81
C TRP A 194 2.95 -41.56 2.69
N PHE A 195 3.56 -42.11 1.64
CA PHE A 195 2.80 -42.79 0.59
C PHE A 195 3.40 -44.15 0.25
N ASN A 196 2.57 -45.07 -0.21
CA ASN A 196 2.97 -46.39 -0.69
C ASN A 196 2.12 -46.77 -1.91
N PHE A 197 2.49 -47.82 -2.62
CA PHE A 197 1.74 -48.34 -3.78
C PHE A 197 1.19 -49.72 -3.47
N THR A 198 -0.14 -49.84 -3.44
CA THR A 198 -0.80 -51.14 -3.41
C THR A 198 -1.09 -51.60 -4.83
N GLN A 199 -1.04 -52.92 -5.06
CA GLN A 199 -1.24 -53.52 -6.37
C GLN A 199 -2.66 -54.10 -6.41
N ASP A 200 -3.57 -53.44 -7.10
CA ASP A 200 -4.96 -53.87 -7.19
C ASP A 200 -5.17 -54.78 -8.40
N SER A 201 -5.39 -56.06 -8.12
CA SER A 201 -5.62 -57.08 -9.15
C SER A 201 -6.97 -56.96 -9.85
N GLU A 202 -7.98 -56.34 -9.23
CA GLU A 202 -9.31 -56.20 -9.83
C GLU A 202 -9.31 -55.14 -10.92
N THR A 203 -8.69 -53.99 -10.65
CA THR A 203 -8.56 -52.91 -11.64
C THR A 203 -7.37 -53.12 -12.58
N GLY A 204 -6.35 -53.88 -12.17
CA GLY A 204 -5.13 -54.10 -12.93
C GLY A 204 -4.20 -52.89 -12.92
N HIS A 205 -4.17 -52.19 -11.79
CA HIS A 205 -3.48 -50.91 -11.60
C HIS A 205 -2.82 -50.83 -10.22
N GLU A 206 -1.80 -50.00 -10.13
CA GLU A 206 -1.27 -49.54 -8.86
C GLU A 206 -2.17 -48.43 -8.28
N VAL A 207 -2.41 -48.49 -6.97
CA VAL A 207 -3.15 -47.49 -6.21
C VAL A 207 -2.19 -46.81 -5.23
N VAL A 208 -2.16 -45.47 -5.23
CA VAL A 208 -1.32 -44.71 -4.31
C VAL A 208 -2.05 -44.55 -2.98
N LEU A 209 -1.53 -45.17 -1.93
CA LEU A 209 -2.04 -45.04 -0.57
C LEU A 209 -1.28 -43.94 0.16
N PHE A 210 -1.96 -42.88 0.54
CA PHE A 210 -1.44 -41.81 1.41
C PHE A 210 -1.86 -42.07 2.86
N GLY A 211 -0.91 -42.05 3.80
CA GLY A 211 -1.20 -42.28 5.21
C GLY A 211 -0.32 -41.45 6.15
N ASP A 212 -0.78 -41.26 7.38
CA ASP A 212 -0.13 -40.42 8.40
C ASP A 212 0.09 -41.15 9.73
N SER A 213 -0.26 -42.42 9.82
CA SER A 213 -0.18 -43.23 11.04
C SER A 213 -0.03 -44.71 10.73
N GLY A 214 0.08 -45.54 11.76
CA GLY A 214 0.16 -46.99 11.62
C GLY A 214 -1.09 -47.71 11.12
N LYS A 215 -2.21 -47.01 10.89
CA LYS A 215 -3.42 -47.59 10.28
C LYS A 215 -3.22 -48.06 8.84
N GLY A 216 -2.16 -47.58 8.19
CA GLY A 216 -1.82 -47.95 6.83
C GLY A 216 -0.89 -49.16 6.71
N TRP A 217 -0.39 -49.69 7.83
CA TRP A 217 0.54 -50.82 7.84
C TRP A 217 -0.18 -52.16 7.70
N GLN A 218 0.50 -53.12 7.08
CA GLN A 218 0.08 -54.51 7.06
C GLN A 218 0.76 -55.26 8.22
N TYR A 219 -0.05 -55.79 9.13
CA TYR A 219 0.40 -56.59 10.27
C TYR A 219 0.40 -58.08 9.92
N ASP A 220 0.90 -58.90 10.84
CA ASP A 220 0.88 -60.37 10.77
C ASP A 220 1.63 -60.96 9.56
N VAL A 221 2.67 -60.28 9.09
CA VAL A 221 3.59 -60.80 8.06
C VAL A 221 4.76 -61.48 8.76
N SER A 222 4.88 -62.79 8.56
CA SER A 222 5.92 -63.60 9.20
C SER A 222 6.64 -64.49 8.20
N VAL A 223 7.97 -64.55 8.31
CA VAL A 223 8.83 -65.35 7.43
C VAL A 223 9.90 -66.04 8.29
N PRO A 224 10.16 -67.35 8.11
CA PRO A 224 11.14 -68.06 8.92
C PRO A 224 12.57 -67.57 8.65
N ALA A 225 13.34 -67.37 9.70
CA ALA A 225 14.76 -67.03 9.65
C ALA A 225 15.60 -68.30 9.46
N VAL A 226 16.05 -68.54 8.23
CA VAL A 226 16.81 -69.74 7.87
C VAL A 226 18.01 -69.33 7.02
N ASN A 227 19.21 -69.66 7.49
CA ASN A 227 20.42 -69.44 6.70
C ASN A 227 20.45 -70.42 5.52
N PRO A 228 20.64 -69.98 4.26
CA PRO A 228 20.72 -70.85 3.09
C PRO A 228 21.98 -71.73 3.02
N ALA A 229 22.61 -72.07 4.17
CA ALA A 229 23.81 -72.89 4.25
C ALA A 229 23.51 -74.35 3.84
N GLY A 230 23.71 -74.67 2.55
CA GLY A 230 23.58 -76.01 1.98
C GLY A 230 23.40 -75.99 0.46
N MET A 231 23.34 -77.18 -0.16
CA MET A 231 23.04 -77.34 -1.60
C MET A 231 21.52 -77.40 -1.90
N HIS A 232 20.66 -77.20 -0.89
CA HIS A 232 19.21 -77.39 -0.99
C HIS A 232 18.49 -76.34 -0.13
N ASP A 233 17.68 -75.49 -0.75
CA ASP A 233 16.88 -74.43 -0.09
C ASP A 233 15.48 -74.93 0.38
N ASN A 234 15.21 -76.23 0.25
CA ASN A 234 13.91 -76.88 0.47
C ASN A 234 12.71 -76.17 -0.18
N ARG A 235 12.94 -75.28 -1.17
CA ARG A 235 11.94 -74.40 -1.80
C ARG A 235 11.13 -73.53 -0.82
N ALA A 236 11.59 -73.37 0.42
CA ALA A 236 10.89 -72.59 1.43
C ALA A 236 11.27 -71.11 1.34
N GLU A 237 10.28 -70.23 1.41
CA GLU A 237 10.51 -68.80 1.57
C GLU A 237 11.10 -68.54 2.97
N SER A 238 12.22 -67.81 3.03
CA SER A 238 12.95 -67.54 4.28
C SER A 238 13.64 -66.18 4.24
N VAL A 239 14.06 -65.72 5.42
CA VAL A 239 14.93 -64.55 5.59
C VAL A 239 16.28 -64.96 6.18
N TRP A 240 17.34 -64.27 5.78
CA TRP A 240 18.70 -64.48 6.29
C TRP A 240 19.49 -63.16 6.25
N ASN A 241 20.76 -63.20 6.68
CA ASN A 241 21.63 -62.02 6.77
C ASN A 241 20.95 -60.85 7.51
N LEU A 242 20.35 -61.13 8.68
CA LEU A 242 19.71 -60.11 9.51
C LEU A 242 20.77 -59.19 10.12
N GLN A 243 20.69 -57.90 9.82
CA GLN A 243 21.63 -56.87 10.30
C GLN A 243 20.88 -55.76 11.04
N ALA A 244 21.48 -55.28 12.13
CA ALA A 244 20.96 -54.15 12.90
C ALA A 244 22.03 -53.05 12.96
N HIS A 245 21.63 -51.82 12.62
CA HIS A 245 22.47 -50.63 12.64
C HIS A 245 21.88 -49.60 13.61
N HIS A 246 22.72 -49.09 14.50
CA HIS A 246 22.31 -48.14 15.53
C HIS A 246 23.18 -46.89 15.49
N GLN A 247 22.55 -45.73 15.69
CA GLN A 247 23.26 -44.45 15.81
C GLN A 247 22.58 -43.57 16.86
N VAL A 248 23.35 -42.61 17.40
CA VAL A 248 22.79 -41.58 18.30
C VAL A 248 21.80 -40.71 17.52
N ALA A 249 20.68 -40.39 18.15
CA ALA A 249 19.68 -39.46 17.64
C ALA A 249 19.49 -38.30 18.62
N GLU A 250 18.88 -37.21 18.14
CA GLU A 250 18.56 -36.04 18.94
C GLU A 250 17.54 -36.41 20.04
N ARG A 251 17.71 -35.85 21.24
CA ARG A 251 16.84 -36.17 22.38
C ARG A 251 15.51 -35.46 22.28
N SER A 252 15.50 -34.20 21.88
CA SER A 252 14.29 -33.41 21.75
C SER A 252 14.38 -32.41 20.60
N VAL A 253 13.22 -31.90 20.20
CA VAL A 253 13.10 -30.86 19.18
C VAL A 253 12.35 -29.68 19.78
N SER A 254 12.86 -28.47 19.55
CA SER A 254 12.26 -27.22 20.01
C SER A 254 11.92 -26.33 18.81
N MET A 255 10.76 -25.71 18.83
CA MET A 255 10.21 -24.88 17.75
C MET A 255 9.89 -23.48 18.27
N HIS A 256 10.19 -22.47 17.47
CA HIS A 256 9.71 -21.11 17.68
C HIS A 256 9.24 -20.46 16.36
N ASP A 257 8.21 -19.62 16.41
CA ASP A 257 7.80 -18.80 15.26
C ASP A 257 7.21 -17.45 15.71
N TYR A 258 6.97 -16.57 14.76
CA TYR A 258 6.36 -15.27 14.96
C TYR A 258 5.18 -15.08 14.03
N ASN A 259 4.01 -14.76 14.60
CA ASN A 259 2.82 -14.38 13.84
C ASN A 259 2.47 -12.91 14.08
N TYR A 260 2.68 -12.06 13.07
CA TYR A 260 2.40 -10.63 13.17
C TYR A 260 0.93 -10.29 13.48
N ARG A 261 0.00 -11.22 13.25
CA ARG A 261 -1.43 -11.03 13.56
C ARG A 261 -1.73 -11.17 15.06
N THR A 262 -0.87 -11.90 15.77
CA THR A 262 -0.96 -12.17 17.21
C THR A 262 0.43 -11.96 17.81
N ALA A 263 0.98 -10.75 17.65
CA ALA A 263 2.40 -10.47 17.91
C ALA A 263 2.84 -10.71 19.37
N ASP A 264 1.91 -10.63 20.33
CA ASP A 264 2.17 -10.88 21.75
C ASP A 264 2.04 -12.37 22.15
N ALA A 265 1.60 -13.23 21.23
CA ALA A 265 1.46 -14.65 21.52
C ALA A 265 2.84 -15.32 21.62
N ILE A 266 3.05 -16.08 22.68
CA ILE A 266 4.20 -16.97 22.80
C ILE A 266 3.94 -18.16 21.87
N MET A 267 4.91 -18.47 21.01
CA MET A 267 4.81 -19.52 20.00
C MET A 267 6.02 -20.46 20.13
N ASN A 268 6.19 -21.05 21.32
CA ASN A 268 7.26 -22.00 21.62
C ASN A 268 6.67 -23.39 21.77
N ALA A 269 7.26 -24.40 21.14
CA ALA A 269 6.80 -25.78 21.34
C ALA A 269 7.98 -26.75 21.44
N ASP A 270 7.86 -27.74 22.31
CA ASP A 270 8.89 -28.74 22.56
C ASP A 270 8.30 -30.14 22.40
N ALA A 271 9.07 -31.06 21.80
CA ALA A 271 8.72 -32.47 21.71
C ALA A 271 9.89 -33.36 22.13
N ASP A 272 9.59 -34.31 23.02
CA ASP A 272 10.47 -35.43 23.39
C ASP A 272 9.64 -36.71 23.41
N LEU A 273 9.87 -37.57 22.42
CA LEU A 273 9.26 -38.90 22.26
C LEU A 273 10.14 -40.03 22.82
N THR A 274 11.29 -39.69 23.42
CA THR A 274 12.13 -40.68 24.07
C THR A 274 11.49 -41.09 25.40
N HIS A 275 11.73 -42.34 25.81
CA HIS A 275 11.41 -42.73 27.19
C HIS A 275 12.56 -42.23 28.07
N ASP A 276 12.30 -41.88 29.33
CA ASP A 276 13.33 -41.35 30.26
C ASP A 276 14.57 -42.25 30.41
N ASP A 277 14.45 -43.51 30.00
CA ASP A 277 15.48 -44.55 30.08
C ASP A 277 16.32 -44.71 28.80
N ASP A 278 15.99 -44.01 27.70
CA ASP A 278 16.75 -44.10 26.45
C ASP A 278 18.08 -43.33 26.56
N LYS A 279 19.15 -44.08 26.82
CA LYS A 279 20.52 -43.55 26.96
C LYS A 279 21.23 -43.35 25.62
N THR A 280 20.55 -43.55 24.50
CA THR A 280 21.14 -43.48 23.15
C THR A 280 20.78 -42.20 22.40
N THR A 281 20.19 -41.21 23.08
CA THR A 281 19.87 -39.89 22.53
C THR A 281 20.62 -38.77 23.23
N TYR A 282 20.89 -37.67 22.51
CA TYR A 282 21.59 -36.50 23.07
C TYR A 282 21.27 -35.22 22.30
N GLY A 283 21.27 -34.08 23.00
CA GLY A 283 21.13 -32.75 22.40
C GLY A 283 19.68 -32.35 22.11
N ASN A 284 19.51 -31.10 21.70
CA ASN A 284 18.24 -30.51 21.31
C ASN A 284 18.39 -29.90 19.91
N ASP A 285 17.40 -30.15 19.05
CA ASP A 285 17.32 -29.59 17.71
C ASP A 285 16.33 -28.42 17.68
N TYR A 286 16.85 -27.19 17.60
CA TYR A 286 16.06 -25.98 17.65
C TYR A 286 15.80 -25.40 16.25
N HIS A 287 14.54 -25.10 15.95
CA HIS A 287 14.12 -24.47 14.69
C HIS A 287 13.33 -23.20 14.93
N TYR A 288 13.52 -22.25 14.02
CA TYR A 288 12.80 -21.00 13.97
C TYR A 288 12.17 -20.82 12.58
N THR A 289 10.93 -20.35 12.53
CA THR A 289 10.18 -19.90 11.31
C THR A 289 9.58 -20.96 10.38
N ASP A 290 9.12 -22.10 10.91
CA ASP A 290 8.53 -23.20 10.11
C ASP A 290 7.11 -22.93 9.57
N GLY A 291 6.43 -21.88 10.02
CA GLY A 291 5.16 -21.38 9.47
C GLY A 291 3.90 -21.82 10.21
N PHE A 292 4.01 -22.35 11.41
CA PHE A 292 2.85 -22.69 12.22
C PHE A 292 2.17 -21.43 12.79
N LEU A 293 0.85 -21.50 13.00
CA LEU A 293 0.04 -20.38 13.48
C LEU A 293 -0.43 -20.52 14.93
N SER A 294 -0.19 -21.68 15.54
CA SER A 294 -0.54 -22.00 16.92
C SER A 294 0.52 -22.91 17.54
N GLU A 295 0.69 -22.81 18.86
CA GLU A 295 1.64 -23.60 19.63
C GLU A 295 1.34 -25.11 19.57
N GLY A 296 0.07 -25.48 19.77
CA GLY A 296 -0.34 -26.88 19.91
C GLY A 296 -0.25 -27.38 21.36
N ASP A 297 -0.65 -28.62 21.60
CA ASP A 297 -0.58 -29.26 22.92
C ASP A 297 -0.16 -30.73 22.79
N GLN A 298 0.71 -31.19 23.69
CA GLN A 298 1.14 -32.58 23.82
C GLN A 298 0.01 -33.52 24.24
N TYR A 299 -0.97 -33.04 25.02
CA TYR A 299 -2.00 -33.88 25.65
C TYR A 299 -3.28 -34.04 24.82
N ASN A 300 -3.43 -33.28 23.73
CA ASN A 300 -4.58 -33.44 22.83
C ASN A 300 -4.43 -34.69 21.96
N ARG A 301 -5.52 -35.48 21.90
CA ARG A 301 -5.61 -36.68 21.06
C ARG A 301 -5.49 -36.32 19.57
N PRO A 302 -5.13 -37.29 18.70
CA PRO A 302 -4.92 -37.09 17.26
C PRO A 302 -6.13 -36.55 16.47
N ASP A 303 -7.30 -36.36 17.09
CA ASP A 303 -8.57 -36.14 16.42
C ASP A 303 -9.05 -34.68 16.31
N SER A 304 -8.44 -33.68 16.94
CA SER A 304 -8.65 -32.26 16.54
C SER A 304 -7.67 -31.27 17.18
N ASN A 305 -7.29 -30.23 16.43
CA ASN A 305 -6.55 -29.01 16.81
C ASN A 305 -5.01 -29.01 16.88
N ASN A 306 -4.31 -30.12 16.64
CA ASN A 306 -2.85 -30.12 16.75
C ASN A 306 -2.08 -30.17 15.42
N THR A 307 -2.69 -30.55 14.31
CA THR A 307 -2.02 -30.66 13.01
C THR A 307 -1.49 -29.32 12.52
N GLU A 308 -0.24 -29.32 12.05
CA GLU A 308 0.49 -28.12 11.63
C GLU A 308 0.67 -27.04 12.71
N SER A 309 0.55 -27.39 14.00
CA SER A 309 0.99 -26.58 15.13
C SER A 309 2.51 -26.70 15.36
N GLY A 310 3.06 -25.85 16.24
CA GLY A 310 4.45 -25.95 16.68
C GLY A 310 4.80 -27.33 17.25
N TYR A 311 3.97 -27.88 18.14
CA TYR A 311 4.18 -29.21 18.72
C TYR A 311 4.14 -30.31 17.66
N PHE A 312 3.23 -30.21 16.68
CA PHE A 312 3.15 -31.17 15.59
C PHE A 312 4.43 -31.21 14.75
N TYR A 313 4.97 -30.05 14.37
CA TYR A 313 6.23 -30.00 13.62
C TYR A 313 7.42 -30.46 14.44
N ALA A 314 7.47 -30.12 15.75
CA ALA A 314 8.48 -30.64 16.67
C ALA A 314 8.44 -32.17 16.74
N ARG A 315 7.25 -32.75 16.95
CA ARG A 315 7.01 -34.20 16.97
C ARG A 315 7.41 -34.86 15.65
N LEU A 316 6.97 -34.31 14.52
CA LEU A 316 7.26 -34.84 13.18
C LEU A 316 8.77 -34.94 12.92
N ARG A 317 9.52 -33.88 13.26
CA ARG A 317 10.98 -33.87 13.13
C ARG A 317 11.63 -34.89 14.08
N HIS A 318 11.15 -34.99 15.32
CA HIS A 318 11.67 -35.98 16.26
C HIS A 318 11.43 -37.41 15.80
N GLU A 319 10.24 -37.72 15.28
CA GLU A 319 9.95 -39.03 14.67
C GLU A 319 10.91 -39.35 13.50
N ARG A 320 11.27 -38.36 12.66
CA ARG A 320 12.27 -38.56 11.59
C ARG A 320 13.66 -38.89 12.14
N GLN A 321 14.08 -38.23 13.21
CA GLN A 321 15.38 -38.47 13.85
C GLN A 321 15.41 -39.88 14.45
N LEU A 322 14.35 -40.26 15.18
CA LEU A 322 14.22 -41.60 15.76
C LEU A 322 14.09 -42.71 14.70
N ASN A 323 13.50 -42.43 13.53
CA ASN A 323 13.49 -43.38 12.39
C ASN A 323 14.89 -43.72 11.87
N ARG A 324 15.92 -42.93 12.19
CA ARG A 324 17.32 -43.21 11.84
C ARG A 324 18.09 -43.94 12.95
N GLN A 325 17.59 -43.90 14.19
CA GLN A 325 18.26 -44.41 15.38
C GLN A 325 18.47 -45.93 15.34
N HIS A 326 17.44 -46.70 14.94
CA HIS A 326 17.48 -48.17 14.88
C HIS A 326 17.02 -48.68 13.52
N ARG A 327 17.98 -48.88 12.60
CA ARG A 327 17.75 -49.42 11.25
C ARG A 327 18.00 -50.92 11.23
N LEU A 328 17.17 -51.64 10.49
CA LEU A 328 17.26 -53.09 10.33
C LEU A 328 17.36 -53.41 8.83
N SER A 329 18.10 -54.46 8.47
CA SER A 329 18.09 -55.00 7.11
C SER A 329 18.17 -56.53 7.11
N LEU A 330 17.70 -57.14 6.03
CA LEU A 330 17.76 -58.58 5.82
C LEU A 330 17.75 -58.92 4.32
N GLU A 331 18.08 -60.17 4.01
CA GLU A 331 17.93 -60.76 2.69
C GLU A 331 16.82 -61.83 2.70
N SER A 332 16.20 -62.08 1.56
CA SER A 332 15.11 -63.04 1.41
C SER A 332 14.95 -63.53 -0.03
N ASN A 333 14.32 -64.70 -0.18
CA ASN A 333 13.78 -65.22 -1.44
C ASN A 333 12.24 -65.09 -1.51
N ALA A 334 11.58 -64.50 -0.50
CA ALA A 334 10.13 -64.35 -0.46
C ALA A 334 9.67 -63.19 -1.36
N THR A 335 8.79 -63.48 -2.32
CA THR A 335 8.33 -62.44 -3.27
C THR A 335 7.32 -61.48 -2.66
N LEU A 336 6.66 -61.87 -1.57
CA LEU A 336 5.55 -61.12 -0.95
C LEU A 336 6.01 -60.01 0.03
N ILE A 337 7.30 -59.96 0.36
CA ILE A 337 7.83 -58.88 1.20
C ILE A 337 7.74 -57.55 0.42
N ALA A 338 7.10 -56.56 1.02
CA ALA A 338 6.85 -55.26 0.42
C ALA A 338 6.94 -54.12 1.44
N PRO A 339 7.25 -52.87 1.02
CA PRO A 339 7.20 -51.71 1.89
C PRO A 339 5.84 -51.53 2.57
N GLY A 340 5.82 -51.10 3.83
CA GLY A 340 4.60 -50.92 4.63
C GLY A 340 4.13 -52.17 5.40
N GLN A 341 4.85 -53.29 5.30
CA GLN A 341 4.64 -54.47 6.13
C GLN A 341 5.44 -54.40 7.43
N ILE A 342 4.83 -54.84 8.53
CA ILE A 342 5.54 -55.12 9.77
C ILE A 342 5.94 -56.60 9.75
N LEU A 343 7.18 -56.84 9.34
CA LEU A 343 7.75 -58.17 9.13
C LEU A 343 8.32 -58.72 10.44
N LYS A 344 7.88 -59.92 10.83
CA LYS A 344 8.47 -60.71 11.92
C LYS A 344 9.31 -61.83 11.34
N ALA A 345 10.56 -61.92 11.77
CA ALA A 345 11.45 -63.03 11.44
C ALA A 345 11.30 -64.11 12.53
N GLU A 346 10.83 -65.30 12.16
CA GLU A 346 10.58 -66.40 13.10
C GLU A 346 11.80 -67.32 13.24
N GLY A 347 12.22 -67.61 14.47
CA GLY A 347 13.36 -68.48 14.76
C GLY A 347 14.41 -67.79 15.62
N ASP A 348 15.67 -68.21 15.47
CA ASP A 348 16.81 -67.63 16.18
C ASP A 348 17.17 -66.27 15.57
N THR A 349 16.73 -65.19 16.20
CA THR A 349 16.91 -63.81 15.72
C THR A 349 17.43 -62.90 16.84
N SER A 350 18.10 -61.81 16.47
CA SER A 350 18.60 -60.80 17.42
C SER A 350 17.45 -60.07 18.12
N GLN A 351 17.68 -59.62 19.36
CA GLN A 351 16.74 -58.79 20.13
C GLN A 351 16.28 -57.53 19.37
N ALA A 352 17.11 -57.01 18.46
CA ALA A 352 16.76 -55.88 17.60
C ALA A 352 15.53 -56.13 16.70
N PHE A 353 15.22 -57.40 16.39
CA PHE A 353 14.07 -57.81 15.55
C PHE A 353 12.86 -58.28 16.38
N ALA A 354 12.95 -58.31 17.72
CA ALA A 354 11.94 -58.91 18.59
C ALA A 354 10.53 -58.31 18.41
N ASN A 355 10.45 -57.01 18.16
CA ASN A 355 9.17 -56.29 17.97
C ASN A 355 8.71 -56.26 16.49
N GLY A 356 9.49 -56.83 15.58
CA GLY A 356 9.28 -56.75 14.13
C GLY A 356 9.99 -55.56 13.48
N MET A 357 10.08 -55.61 12.16
CA MET A 357 10.68 -54.60 11.30
C MET A 357 9.61 -54.00 10.39
N LEU A 358 9.39 -52.69 10.46
CA LEU A 358 8.62 -52.01 9.41
C LEU A 358 9.50 -51.92 8.16
N VAL A 359 9.11 -52.63 7.11
CA VAL A 359 9.82 -52.62 5.82
C VAL A 359 9.63 -51.24 5.19
N THR A 360 10.73 -50.50 5.03
CA THR A 360 10.73 -49.16 4.44
C THR A 360 11.19 -49.16 2.99
N ALA A 361 12.01 -50.12 2.57
CA ALA A 361 12.46 -50.28 1.20
C ALA A 361 12.80 -51.75 0.90
N ILE A 362 12.68 -52.12 -0.38
CA ILE A 362 13.16 -53.39 -0.90
C ILE A 362 13.92 -53.16 -2.22
N GLU A 363 14.96 -53.96 -2.43
CA GLU A 363 15.60 -54.14 -3.72
C GLU A 363 15.48 -55.60 -4.13
N SER A 364 14.87 -55.86 -5.28
CA SER A 364 14.67 -57.21 -5.80
C SER A 364 15.41 -57.40 -7.12
N SER A 365 15.89 -58.61 -7.37
CA SER A 365 16.50 -58.98 -8.64
C SER A 365 16.33 -60.46 -8.92
N ALA A 366 16.23 -60.80 -10.20
CA ALA A 366 16.30 -62.17 -10.68
C ALA A 366 16.68 -62.19 -12.15
N SER A 367 17.06 -63.36 -12.63
CA SER A 367 17.39 -63.60 -14.04
C SER A 367 17.20 -65.07 -14.38
N ARG A 368 17.36 -65.43 -15.66
CA ARG A 368 17.33 -66.84 -16.06
C ARG A 368 18.46 -67.67 -15.42
N ASP A 369 19.59 -67.03 -15.09
CA ASP A 369 20.78 -67.64 -14.49
C ASP A 369 20.87 -67.49 -12.96
N SER A 370 19.96 -66.72 -12.34
CA SER A 370 19.96 -66.51 -10.89
C SER A 370 18.55 -66.48 -10.28
N HIS A 371 18.42 -67.09 -9.11
CA HIS A 371 17.15 -67.11 -8.37
C HIS A 371 16.74 -65.71 -7.90
N TYR A 372 15.47 -65.56 -7.53
CA TYR A 372 14.94 -64.34 -6.92
C TYR A 372 15.66 -64.01 -5.62
N LYS A 373 16.24 -62.82 -5.56
CA LYS A 373 16.87 -62.24 -4.37
C LYS A 373 16.17 -60.94 -4.02
N LEU A 374 15.87 -60.76 -2.75
CA LEU A 374 15.33 -59.54 -2.17
C LEU A 374 16.22 -59.11 -1.02
N LYS A 375 16.61 -57.84 -1.00
CA LYS A 375 17.17 -57.16 0.16
C LYS A 375 16.09 -56.22 0.70
N ALA A 376 15.77 -56.32 1.99
CA ALA A 376 14.83 -55.43 2.66
C ALA A 376 15.58 -54.52 3.65
N GLU A 377 15.15 -53.26 3.71
CA GLU A 377 15.61 -52.27 4.68
C GLU A 377 14.41 -51.70 5.45
N GLY A 378 14.57 -51.49 6.74
CA GLY A 378 13.47 -51.09 7.62
C GLY A 378 13.90 -50.37 8.88
N ILE A 379 12.90 -50.05 9.70
CA ILE A 379 13.08 -49.52 11.05
C ILE A 379 12.53 -50.52 12.07
N ALA A 380 13.11 -50.56 13.26
CA ALA A 380 12.55 -51.33 14.36
C ALA A 380 11.15 -50.81 14.70
N TRP A 381 10.16 -51.70 14.77
CA TRP A 381 8.77 -51.32 15.03
C TRP A 381 8.59 -50.85 16.48
N ARG A 382 7.98 -49.66 16.65
CA ARG A 382 7.62 -49.05 17.94
C ARG A 382 6.26 -48.36 17.79
N ASP A 383 5.34 -48.56 18.73
CA ASP A 383 4.01 -47.96 18.67
C ASP A 383 4.04 -46.41 18.80
N ALA A 384 4.98 -45.90 19.59
CA ALA A 384 5.12 -44.46 19.85
C ALA A 384 5.75 -43.67 18.69
N VAL A 385 6.45 -44.32 17.74
CA VAL A 385 7.22 -43.66 16.67
C VAL A 385 6.76 -44.19 15.32
N SER A 386 6.08 -43.35 14.55
CA SER A 386 5.65 -43.69 13.19
C SER A 386 6.75 -43.40 12.17
N PHE A 387 6.77 -44.15 11.06
CA PHE A 387 7.56 -43.80 9.90
C PHE A 387 7.15 -42.43 9.36
N ARG A 388 8.14 -41.60 9.06
CA ARG A 388 7.97 -40.29 8.45
C ARG A 388 8.83 -40.21 7.18
N PRO A 389 8.29 -39.63 6.09
CA PRO A 389 9.07 -39.39 4.89
C PRO A 389 10.31 -38.56 5.22
N PRO A 390 11.45 -38.83 4.55
CA PRO A 390 12.57 -37.92 4.56
C PRO A 390 12.12 -36.51 4.15
N GLU A 391 12.56 -35.50 4.89
CA GLU A 391 12.27 -34.10 4.59
C GLU A 391 12.82 -33.74 3.21
N GLN A 392 11.97 -33.28 2.32
CA GLN A 392 12.39 -32.66 1.07
C GLN A 392 12.57 -31.17 1.35
N PRO A 393 13.77 -30.60 1.10
CA PRO A 393 14.01 -29.19 1.38
C PRO A 393 13.03 -28.32 0.61
N ARG A 394 12.49 -27.31 1.29
CA ARG A 394 11.66 -26.30 0.64
C ARG A 394 12.55 -25.34 -0.12
N ASP A 395 12.35 -25.24 -1.44
CA ASP A 395 13.02 -24.22 -2.24
C ASP A 395 12.65 -22.82 -1.73
N ARG A 396 13.68 -22.00 -1.53
CA ARG A 396 13.52 -20.64 -1.02
C ARG A 396 13.44 -19.65 -2.19
N ILE A 397 12.44 -18.77 -2.15
CA ILE A 397 12.36 -17.62 -3.05
C ILE A 397 13.16 -16.48 -2.42
N THR A 398 14.41 -16.34 -2.83
CA THR A 398 15.35 -15.35 -2.27
C THR A 398 15.37 -14.02 -3.04
N VAL A 399 14.71 -13.96 -4.19
CA VAL A 399 14.59 -12.78 -5.05
C VAL A 399 13.18 -12.21 -4.98
N PRO A 400 13.00 -10.87 -5.08
CA PRO A 400 11.67 -10.30 -5.18
C PRO A 400 10.99 -10.75 -6.47
N LEU A 401 9.71 -11.08 -6.38
CA LEU A 401 8.86 -11.38 -7.53
C LEU A 401 7.90 -10.23 -7.78
N THR A 402 7.60 -9.94 -9.04
CA THR A 402 6.66 -8.88 -9.39
C THR A 402 5.22 -9.36 -9.23
N ALA A 403 4.38 -8.44 -8.76
CA ALA A 403 2.94 -8.61 -8.69
C ALA A 403 2.26 -7.26 -8.92
N ARG A 404 0.95 -7.27 -9.12
CA ARG A 404 0.15 -6.04 -9.29
C ARG A 404 -0.93 -5.95 -8.25
N ILE A 405 -1.09 -4.78 -7.66
CA ILE A 405 -2.18 -4.52 -6.72
C ILE A 405 -3.52 -4.74 -7.41
N THR A 406 -4.41 -5.49 -6.77
CA THR A 406 -5.76 -5.77 -7.27
C THR A 406 -6.82 -5.19 -6.32
N SER A 407 -8.04 -5.01 -6.81
CA SER A 407 -9.21 -4.58 -6.02
C SER A 407 -10.40 -5.44 -6.40
N SER A 408 -11.23 -5.81 -5.41
CA SER A 408 -12.49 -6.52 -5.69
C SER A 408 -13.57 -5.60 -6.26
N GLN A 409 -13.35 -4.28 -6.29
CA GLN A 409 -14.25 -3.31 -6.90
C GLN A 409 -13.81 -3.01 -8.34
N ALA A 410 -14.78 -2.92 -9.24
CA ALA A 410 -14.51 -2.58 -10.64
C ALA A 410 -14.19 -1.08 -10.77
N SER A 411 -13.16 -0.74 -11.55
CA SER A 411 -12.70 0.65 -11.78
C SER A 411 -12.33 1.42 -10.51
N ASP A 412 -11.83 0.72 -9.50
CA ASP A 412 -11.36 1.34 -8.26
C ASP A 412 -10.03 2.06 -8.54
N ILE A 413 -9.97 3.36 -8.23
CA ILE A 413 -8.69 4.08 -8.30
C ILE A 413 -7.80 3.58 -7.16
N TYR A 414 -8.39 3.39 -5.99
CA TYR A 414 -7.66 2.86 -4.85
C TYR A 414 -7.68 1.33 -4.90
N SER A 415 -6.91 0.69 -4.04
CA SER A 415 -7.05 -0.74 -3.85
C SER A 415 -7.88 -1.02 -2.60
N HIS A 416 -8.75 -2.01 -2.65
CA HIS A 416 -9.39 -2.54 -1.45
C HIS A 416 -8.32 -3.05 -0.46
N ILE A 417 -8.31 -2.49 0.75
CA ILE A 417 -7.47 -2.92 1.87
C ILE A 417 -8.33 -3.51 2.99
N ASP A 418 -7.76 -4.44 3.76
CA ASP A 418 -8.46 -5.01 4.91
C ASP A 418 -8.34 -4.15 6.19
N LYS A 419 -8.94 -4.62 7.30
CA LYS A 419 -8.89 -3.94 8.61
C LYS A 419 -7.48 -3.75 9.18
N MET A 420 -6.48 -4.48 8.64
CA MET A 420 -5.08 -4.39 9.03
C MET A 420 -4.23 -3.60 8.02
N GLY A 421 -4.84 -3.01 6.98
CA GLY A 421 -4.14 -2.25 5.94
C GLY A 421 -3.30 -3.12 4.99
N ARG A 422 -3.68 -4.39 4.81
CA ARG A 422 -3.07 -5.35 3.88
C ARG A 422 -3.71 -5.25 2.50
N TYR A 423 -3.00 -5.71 1.48
CA TYR A 423 -3.41 -5.63 0.08
C TYR A 423 -3.57 -7.02 -0.52
N ARG A 424 -4.37 -7.14 -1.58
CA ARG A 424 -4.33 -8.31 -2.47
C ARG A 424 -3.52 -7.97 -3.71
N VAL A 425 -2.84 -8.97 -4.25
CA VAL A 425 -2.00 -8.83 -5.44
C VAL A 425 -2.29 -9.94 -6.43
N ARG A 426 -2.06 -9.67 -7.70
CA ARG A 426 -1.94 -10.68 -8.74
C ARG A 426 -0.47 -10.92 -9.01
N PHE A 427 0.02 -12.11 -8.69
CA PHE A 427 1.40 -12.51 -8.99
C PHE A 427 1.58 -12.74 -10.50
N ASP A 428 2.68 -12.26 -11.06
CA ASP A 428 2.93 -12.40 -12.51
C ASP A 428 3.29 -13.84 -12.91
N PHE A 429 3.83 -14.64 -11.98
CA PHE A 429 4.15 -16.05 -12.24
C PHE A 429 2.92 -16.96 -12.22
N ASP A 430 1.82 -16.51 -11.59
CA ASP A 430 0.60 -17.30 -11.51
C ASP A 430 -0.22 -17.12 -12.79
N LYS A 431 -0.42 -18.22 -13.50
CA LYS A 431 -1.13 -18.26 -14.78
C LYS A 431 -2.59 -18.67 -14.63
N ASP A 432 -3.01 -19.08 -13.45
CA ASP A 432 -4.39 -19.47 -13.21
C ASP A 432 -5.31 -18.25 -13.27
N SER A 433 -6.56 -18.48 -13.70
CA SER A 433 -7.58 -17.44 -13.76
C SER A 433 -8.32 -17.37 -12.44
N TRP A 434 -8.35 -16.17 -11.85
CA TRP A 434 -9.00 -15.90 -10.58
C TRP A 434 -10.08 -14.84 -10.75
N PRO A 435 -11.13 -14.84 -9.91
CA PRO A 435 -12.02 -13.70 -9.79
C PRO A 435 -11.22 -12.45 -9.40
N GLN A 436 -11.61 -11.30 -9.95
CA GLN A 436 -10.96 -10.03 -9.65
C GLN A 436 -10.95 -9.75 -8.14
N GLY A 437 -9.78 -9.39 -7.62
CA GLY A 437 -9.56 -9.17 -6.20
C GLY A 437 -9.47 -10.47 -5.38
N GLY A 438 -9.37 -11.64 -6.01
CA GLY A 438 -9.22 -12.96 -5.38
C GLY A 438 -7.92 -13.69 -5.77
N GLU A 439 -6.99 -13.01 -6.43
CA GLU A 439 -5.74 -13.57 -6.97
C GLU A 439 -4.73 -13.96 -5.89
N SER A 440 -4.85 -13.41 -4.67
CA SER A 440 -4.03 -13.77 -3.52
C SER A 440 -4.78 -13.62 -2.20
N PRO A 441 -4.25 -14.17 -1.09
CA PRO A 441 -4.63 -13.74 0.25
C PRO A 441 -4.20 -12.30 0.53
N TRP A 442 -4.47 -11.83 1.75
CA TRP A 442 -4.07 -10.50 2.21
C TRP A 442 -2.59 -10.44 2.56
N LEU A 443 -1.81 -9.69 1.79
CA LEU A 443 -0.38 -9.48 1.99
C LEU A 443 -0.11 -8.21 2.81
N ARG A 444 0.75 -8.35 3.82
CA ARG A 444 1.31 -7.20 4.53
C ARG A 444 2.21 -6.40 3.60
N ARG A 445 2.25 -5.08 3.77
CA ARG A 445 3.17 -4.18 3.09
C ARG A 445 4.22 -3.66 4.07
N ALA A 446 5.49 -3.72 3.69
CA ALA A 446 6.58 -3.05 4.39
C ALA A 446 6.35 -1.53 4.38
N ARG A 447 6.67 -0.87 5.50
CA ARG A 447 6.44 0.56 5.71
C ARG A 447 7.76 1.23 6.05
N ASP A 448 7.99 2.41 5.51
CA ASP A 448 9.18 3.21 5.82
C ASP A 448 9.16 3.71 7.27
N TYR A 449 7.97 3.97 7.81
CA TYR A 449 7.77 4.39 9.20
C TYR A 449 6.44 3.84 9.76
N ALA A 450 6.50 3.12 10.88
CA ALA A 450 5.34 2.56 11.57
C ALA A 450 5.61 2.40 13.07
N GLY A 451 4.57 2.61 13.88
CA GLY A 451 4.53 2.36 15.32
C GLY A 451 3.10 2.03 15.76
N ASP A 452 2.81 2.14 17.06
CA ASP A 452 1.51 1.75 17.65
C ASP A 452 0.33 2.53 17.03
N ASN A 453 0.33 3.85 17.14
CA ASN A 453 -0.73 4.73 16.61
C ASN A 453 -0.21 5.83 15.67
N PHE A 454 0.99 5.69 15.14
CA PHE A 454 1.61 6.62 14.20
C PHE A 454 2.36 5.87 13.08
N GLY A 455 2.56 6.51 11.94
CA GLY A 455 3.29 5.95 10.81
C GLY A 455 3.06 6.69 9.50
N LEU A 456 3.72 6.23 8.44
CA LEU A 456 3.55 6.72 7.08
C LEU A 456 2.71 5.71 6.26
N HIS A 457 1.47 6.08 5.95
CA HIS A 457 0.59 5.27 5.11
C HIS A 457 0.20 6.03 3.84
N LEU A 458 0.85 5.69 2.73
CA LEU A 458 0.47 6.12 1.37
C LEU A 458 -0.23 4.95 0.67
N PRO A 459 -1.57 4.95 0.49
CA PRO A 459 -2.28 3.80 -0.08
C PRO A 459 -1.76 3.46 -1.48
N LEU A 460 -1.55 2.17 -1.75
CA LEU A 460 -1.25 1.73 -3.11
C LEU A 460 -2.52 1.79 -3.97
N ILE A 461 -2.33 2.06 -5.27
CA ILE A 461 -3.38 2.25 -6.26
C ILE A 461 -3.58 0.93 -7.01
N GLN A 462 -4.82 0.64 -7.45
CA GLN A 462 -5.07 -0.56 -8.25
C GLN A 462 -4.16 -0.57 -9.50
N GLY A 463 -3.58 -1.73 -9.81
CA GLY A 463 -2.68 -1.90 -10.96
C GLY A 463 -1.23 -1.50 -10.70
N THR A 464 -0.92 -0.85 -9.57
CA THR A 464 0.46 -0.53 -9.16
C THR A 464 1.31 -1.80 -9.16
N GLU A 465 2.45 -1.74 -9.84
CA GLU A 465 3.43 -2.81 -9.82
C GLU A 465 4.16 -2.81 -8.47
N VAL A 466 4.34 -3.99 -7.89
CA VAL A 466 4.99 -4.16 -6.60
C VAL A 466 5.99 -5.30 -6.63
N ALA A 467 7.06 -5.13 -5.88
CA ALA A 467 8.00 -6.20 -5.56
C ALA A 467 7.52 -6.93 -4.29
N VAL A 468 7.25 -8.22 -4.41
CA VAL A 468 6.86 -9.10 -3.31
C VAL A 468 8.07 -9.94 -2.89
N MET A 469 8.40 -9.86 -1.61
CA MET A 469 9.40 -10.69 -0.96
C MET A 469 8.74 -11.77 -0.11
N PHE A 470 9.53 -12.75 0.32
CA PHE A 470 9.09 -13.92 1.05
C PHE A 470 9.88 -14.04 2.35
N ASP A 471 9.19 -14.08 3.48
CA ASP A 471 9.84 -14.12 4.81
C ASP A 471 10.72 -15.37 4.96
N GLY A 472 12.00 -15.20 5.27
CA GLY A 472 13.00 -16.28 5.26
C GLY A 472 13.21 -16.98 3.91
N GLY A 473 12.61 -16.45 2.82
CA GLY A 473 12.48 -17.08 1.52
C GLY A 473 11.33 -18.08 1.41
N HIS A 474 10.43 -18.16 2.40
CA HIS A 474 9.34 -19.12 2.46
C HIS A 474 8.25 -18.78 1.41
N PRO A 475 7.99 -19.64 0.39
CA PRO A 475 7.04 -19.36 -0.69
C PRO A 475 5.62 -18.99 -0.23
N ASP A 476 5.17 -19.55 0.90
CA ASP A 476 3.84 -19.27 1.48
C ASP A 476 3.78 -18.08 2.44
N LYS A 477 4.89 -17.33 2.64
CA LYS A 477 4.92 -16.12 3.49
C LYS A 477 5.25 -14.85 2.67
N PRO A 478 4.46 -14.49 1.65
CA PRO A 478 4.70 -13.29 0.85
C PRO A 478 4.34 -12.00 1.59
N PHE A 479 5.11 -10.94 1.34
CA PHE A 479 4.79 -9.57 1.75
C PHE A 479 5.26 -8.57 0.68
N ILE A 480 4.54 -7.47 0.54
CA ILE A 480 4.90 -6.41 -0.39
C ILE A 480 6.06 -5.62 0.21
N ALA A 481 7.21 -5.65 -0.45
CA ALA A 481 8.39 -4.93 0.02
C ALA A 481 8.42 -3.49 -0.54
N TRP A 482 8.15 -3.32 -1.84
CA TRP A 482 8.25 -2.02 -2.52
C TRP A 482 7.20 -1.85 -3.61
N SER A 483 6.89 -0.60 -3.93
CA SER A 483 6.19 -0.21 -5.17
C SER A 483 7.20 0.11 -6.27
N LEU A 484 6.87 -0.24 -7.50
CA LEU A 484 7.68 -0.03 -8.70
C LEU A 484 6.90 0.83 -9.71
N HIS A 485 7.61 1.70 -10.43
CA HIS A 485 7.06 2.37 -11.61
C HIS A 485 7.20 1.47 -12.85
N ASP A 486 6.31 1.63 -13.83
CA ASP A 486 6.33 0.89 -15.08
C ASP A 486 6.06 1.81 -16.28
N SER A 487 6.05 1.27 -17.51
CA SER A 487 5.85 2.09 -18.71
C SER A 487 4.44 2.71 -18.82
N ARG A 488 3.46 2.20 -18.07
CA ARG A 488 2.10 2.75 -18.01
C ARG A 488 1.92 3.71 -16.83
N HIS A 489 2.72 3.54 -15.79
CA HIS A 489 2.75 4.36 -14.58
C HIS A 489 4.19 4.85 -14.35
N PRO A 490 4.66 5.81 -15.15
CA PRO A 490 6.03 6.31 -15.05
C PRO A 490 6.25 7.08 -13.75
N ASP A 491 7.52 7.18 -13.35
CA ASP A 491 7.91 8.01 -12.21
C ASP A 491 7.59 9.51 -12.48
N HIS A 492 7.24 10.24 -11.43
CA HIS A 492 7.00 11.68 -11.51
C HIS A 492 8.29 12.48 -11.66
N VAL A 493 9.43 11.90 -11.27
CA VAL A 493 10.75 12.51 -11.43
C VAL A 493 11.53 11.76 -12.50
N THR A 494 11.85 12.46 -13.59
CA THR A 494 12.59 11.96 -14.74
C THR A 494 13.77 12.86 -15.05
N ILE A 495 14.53 12.55 -16.12
CA ILE A 495 15.65 13.39 -16.57
C ILE A 495 15.22 14.84 -16.90
N GLU A 496 13.95 15.08 -17.20
CA GLU A 496 13.44 16.42 -17.51
C GLU A 496 13.31 17.31 -16.26
N ASN A 497 13.23 16.70 -15.07
CA ASN A 497 12.95 17.40 -13.81
C ASN A 497 13.70 16.79 -12.59
N TYR A 498 14.83 16.12 -12.81
CA TYR A 498 15.61 15.31 -11.86
C TYR A 498 16.10 16.00 -10.56
N LYS A 499 15.89 17.31 -10.41
CA LYS A 499 16.22 18.08 -9.20
C LYS A 499 14.99 18.27 -8.28
N ARG A 500 13.86 17.66 -8.62
CA ARG A 500 12.62 17.74 -7.84
C ARG A 500 12.47 16.55 -6.90
N ASN A 501 11.86 16.81 -5.75
CA ASN A 501 11.33 15.82 -4.82
C ASN A 501 9.82 16.05 -4.76
N ILE A 502 9.00 15.03 -5.07
CA ILE A 502 7.56 15.19 -5.26
C ILE A 502 6.80 14.12 -4.49
N LEU A 503 5.80 14.54 -3.71
CA LEU A 503 4.69 13.72 -3.27
C LEU A 503 3.43 14.22 -3.98
N LEU A 504 2.86 13.39 -4.86
CA LEU A 504 1.65 13.69 -5.61
C LEU A 504 0.61 12.61 -5.37
N THR A 505 -0.60 13.00 -4.94
CA THR A 505 -1.71 12.06 -4.71
C THR A 505 -2.64 11.95 -5.93
N PRO A 506 -3.44 10.88 -6.05
CA PRO A 506 -4.37 10.71 -7.18
C PRO A 506 -5.39 11.86 -7.35
N ALA A 507 -5.69 12.58 -6.27
CA ALA A 507 -6.55 13.76 -6.29
C ALA A 507 -5.79 15.07 -6.56
N ALA A 508 -4.56 14.99 -7.08
CA ALA A 508 -3.68 16.12 -7.38
C ALA A 508 -3.35 17.03 -6.18
N ASN A 509 -3.24 16.46 -4.97
CA ASN A 509 -2.59 17.17 -3.87
C ASN A 509 -1.09 16.99 -4.02
N GLU A 510 -0.34 18.10 -4.04
CA GLU A 510 1.08 18.08 -4.36
C GLU A 510 1.89 18.75 -3.24
N MET A 511 2.97 18.08 -2.84
CA MET A 511 4.09 18.69 -2.12
C MET A 511 5.35 18.49 -2.96
N ARG A 512 5.95 19.59 -3.42
CA ARG A 512 7.13 19.58 -4.28
C ARG A 512 8.23 20.47 -3.73
N LEU A 513 9.44 19.94 -3.71
CA LEU A 513 10.67 20.67 -3.37
C LEU A 513 11.59 20.65 -4.59
N GLN A 514 12.05 21.83 -5.03
CA GLN A 514 12.98 22.01 -6.16
C GLN A 514 14.35 22.40 -5.63
N ASP A 515 15.38 21.62 -5.97
CA ASP A 515 16.77 21.80 -5.53
C ASP A 515 17.70 22.41 -6.60
N GLU A 516 17.13 23.01 -7.64
CA GLU A 516 17.94 23.76 -8.60
C GLU A 516 18.61 24.96 -7.93
N ARG A 517 19.95 24.94 -7.89
CA ARG A 517 20.75 25.96 -7.20
C ARG A 517 20.48 27.36 -7.75
N GLY A 518 20.13 28.29 -6.84
CA GLY A 518 19.76 29.67 -7.18
C GLY A 518 18.32 29.81 -7.69
N LYS A 519 17.55 28.72 -7.75
CA LYS A 519 16.14 28.65 -8.14
C LYS A 519 15.35 27.70 -7.25
N GLU A 520 15.77 27.57 -5.99
CA GLU A 520 15.12 26.69 -5.03
C GLU A 520 13.68 27.16 -4.79
N ASN A 521 12.74 26.20 -4.77
CA ASN A 521 11.36 26.50 -4.44
C ASN A 521 10.65 25.34 -3.72
N ILE A 522 9.64 25.70 -2.95
CA ILE A 522 8.71 24.75 -2.32
C ILE A 522 7.30 25.10 -2.80
N HIS A 523 6.58 24.09 -3.28
CA HIS A 523 5.21 24.19 -3.74
C HIS A 523 4.33 23.22 -2.96
N LEU A 524 3.25 23.73 -2.38
CA LEU A 524 2.21 22.94 -1.72
C LEU A 524 0.86 23.36 -2.30
N SER A 525 0.11 22.42 -2.88
CA SER A 525 -1.17 22.76 -3.53
C SER A 525 -2.26 21.71 -3.37
N THR A 526 -3.51 22.18 -3.48
CA THR A 526 -4.71 21.36 -3.54
C THR A 526 -5.70 21.97 -4.55
N PRO A 527 -6.42 21.15 -5.34
CA PRO A 527 -7.42 21.63 -6.28
C PRO A 527 -8.80 21.89 -5.64
N HIS A 528 -8.97 21.59 -4.35
CA HIS A 528 -10.25 21.76 -3.67
C HIS A 528 -10.59 23.26 -3.46
N SER A 529 -11.84 23.63 -3.74
CA SER A 529 -12.35 25.01 -3.63
C SER A 529 -11.59 26.01 -4.50
N GLY A 530 -11.21 25.58 -5.72
CA GLY A 530 -10.32 26.32 -6.60
C GLY A 530 -8.86 25.93 -6.37
N LYS A 531 -7.93 26.59 -7.08
CA LYS A 531 -6.49 26.31 -6.91
C LYS A 531 -5.96 27.06 -5.69
N THR A 532 -5.80 26.34 -4.58
CA THR A 532 -5.14 26.87 -3.36
C THR A 532 -3.70 26.40 -3.33
N GLN A 533 -2.76 27.34 -3.16
CA GLN A 533 -1.34 27.02 -3.17
C GLN A 533 -0.52 27.92 -2.26
N LEU A 534 0.53 27.34 -1.66
CA LEU A 534 1.63 28.02 -1.01
C LEU A 534 2.90 27.84 -1.86
N ASN A 535 3.45 28.95 -2.31
CA ASN A 535 4.67 29.00 -3.11
C ASN A 535 5.76 29.76 -2.34
N LEU A 536 6.92 29.14 -2.15
CA LEU A 536 8.07 29.72 -1.47
C LEU A 536 9.31 29.69 -2.36
N GLY A 537 10.09 30.78 -2.36
CA GLY A 537 11.36 30.88 -3.09
C GLY A 537 11.18 31.37 -4.53
N PHE A 538 11.80 30.66 -5.48
CA PHE A 538 11.79 30.98 -6.90
C PHE A 538 10.51 30.44 -7.58
N ASN A 539 9.50 31.29 -7.68
CA ASN A 539 8.19 30.89 -8.20
C ASN A 539 8.18 30.98 -9.72
N VAL A 540 7.74 29.92 -10.37
CA VAL A 540 7.66 29.80 -11.84
C VAL A 540 6.22 29.92 -12.32
N GLN A 541 6.04 30.16 -13.62
CA GLN A 541 4.71 30.17 -14.24
C GLN A 541 4.14 28.75 -14.30
N ASP A 542 2.81 28.62 -14.22
CA ASP A 542 2.13 27.33 -14.33
C ASP A 542 2.27 26.72 -15.75
N SER A 543 2.33 27.57 -16.78
CA SER A 543 2.46 27.18 -18.19
C SER A 543 3.89 26.84 -18.61
N ASP A 544 4.89 27.38 -17.90
CA ASP A 544 6.31 27.11 -18.15
C ASP A 544 7.09 27.10 -16.84
N ALA A 545 7.50 25.90 -16.43
CA ALA A 545 8.29 25.67 -15.23
C ALA A 545 9.70 26.29 -15.27
N ARG A 546 10.11 26.93 -16.37
CA ARG A 546 11.39 27.65 -16.51
C ARG A 546 11.22 29.16 -16.46
N ALA A 547 10.02 29.67 -16.72
CA ALA A 547 9.74 31.10 -16.74
C ALA A 547 9.50 31.61 -15.31
N LEU A 548 10.32 32.56 -14.88
CA LEU A 548 10.17 33.21 -13.57
C LEU A 548 8.84 33.96 -13.51
N ARG A 549 8.06 33.71 -12.45
CA ARG A 549 6.83 34.45 -12.12
C ARG A 549 7.04 35.44 -10.97
N GLY A 550 7.96 35.14 -10.05
CA GLY A 550 8.32 36.01 -8.94
C GLY A 550 9.18 35.32 -7.89
N GLU A 551 9.71 36.09 -6.94
CA GLU A 551 10.52 35.58 -5.83
C GLU A 551 9.91 35.98 -4.48
N GLY A 552 9.88 35.05 -3.52
CA GLY A 552 9.40 35.33 -2.15
C GLY A 552 8.41 34.29 -1.65
N ALA A 553 7.34 34.74 -1.01
CA ALA A 553 6.26 33.87 -0.53
C ALA A 553 4.92 34.35 -1.10
N GLU A 554 4.11 33.41 -1.56
CA GLU A 554 2.75 33.64 -2.01
C GLU A 554 1.84 32.57 -1.41
N LEU A 555 0.78 33.01 -0.74
CA LEU A 555 -0.37 32.16 -0.43
C LEU A 555 -1.53 32.66 -1.27
N ARG A 556 -2.00 31.83 -2.19
CA ARG A 556 -3.19 32.09 -2.98
C ARG A 556 -4.31 31.19 -2.49
N THR A 557 -5.45 31.77 -2.17
CA THR A 557 -6.68 31.06 -1.82
C THR A 557 -7.88 31.86 -2.30
N ASP A 558 -8.97 31.18 -2.63
CA ASP A 558 -10.27 31.82 -2.91
C ASP A 558 -11.04 32.12 -1.58
N GLY A 559 -10.43 31.88 -0.40
CA GLY A 559 -10.99 32.12 0.96
C GLY A 559 -10.24 33.16 1.82
N HIS A 560 -10.35 33.08 3.16
CA HIS A 560 -9.72 34.04 4.09
C HIS A 560 -8.22 33.73 4.36
N GLY A 561 -7.37 34.76 4.47
CA GLY A 561 -5.95 34.64 4.80
C GLY A 561 -5.42 35.79 5.67
N VAL A 562 -4.26 35.57 6.32
CA VAL A 562 -3.55 36.57 7.13
C VAL A 562 -2.08 36.59 6.72
N PHE A 563 -1.52 37.80 6.51
CA PHE A 563 -0.21 37.96 5.88
C PHE A 563 0.72 38.95 6.58
N ARG A 564 2.01 38.64 6.58
CA ARG A 564 3.10 39.51 7.04
C ARG A 564 4.28 39.40 6.09
N ALA A 565 4.81 40.53 5.60
CA ALA A 565 5.94 40.54 4.67
C ALA A 565 6.81 41.81 4.86
N ALA A 566 8.14 41.63 4.82
CA ALA A 566 9.11 42.68 5.10
C ALA A 566 9.35 43.64 3.93
N LYS A 567 9.01 43.25 2.69
CA LYS A 567 9.13 44.08 1.47
C LYS A 567 7.81 44.77 1.09
N GLY A 568 6.85 44.83 2.02
CA GLY A 568 5.50 45.33 1.78
C GLY A 568 4.47 44.21 1.59
N ILE A 569 3.20 44.56 1.74
CA ILE A 569 2.04 43.65 1.66
C ILE A 569 1.04 44.25 0.66
N PHE A 570 0.64 43.48 -0.35
CA PHE A 570 -0.49 43.80 -1.21
C PHE A 570 -1.63 42.85 -0.91
N ILE A 571 -2.79 43.37 -0.50
CA ILE A 571 -4.01 42.58 -0.28
C ILE A 571 -5.02 43.03 -1.33
N THR A 572 -5.43 42.09 -2.20
CA THR A 572 -6.39 42.36 -3.26
C THR A 572 -7.50 41.32 -3.33
N ALA A 573 -8.70 41.75 -3.69
CA ALA A 573 -9.82 40.92 -4.12
C ALA A 573 -9.98 40.86 -5.66
N ASP A 574 -9.05 41.44 -6.41
CA ASP A 574 -8.99 41.37 -7.86
C ASP A 574 -8.70 39.91 -8.29
N GLY A 575 -9.64 39.28 -9.00
CA GLY A 575 -9.53 37.89 -9.39
C GLY A 575 -8.53 37.68 -10.53
N GLN A 576 -7.58 36.76 -10.36
CA GLN A 576 -6.68 36.30 -11.42
C GLN A 576 -7.05 34.86 -11.80
N GLN A 577 -7.69 34.66 -12.95
CA GLN A 577 -8.08 33.31 -13.41
C GLN A 577 -6.83 32.48 -13.70
N GLN A 578 -6.78 31.26 -13.15
CA GLN A 578 -5.68 30.30 -13.35
C GLN A 578 -4.27 30.84 -13.03
N ALA A 579 -4.16 31.89 -12.20
CA ALA A 579 -2.89 32.57 -11.91
C ALA A 579 -2.15 33.10 -13.17
N ASP A 580 -2.91 33.50 -14.21
CA ASP A 580 -2.34 34.08 -15.43
C ASP A 580 -1.84 35.51 -15.18
N GLY A 581 -0.51 35.69 -15.16
CA GLY A 581 0.19 36.96 -14.91
C GLY A 581 1.24 36.95 -13.78
N PRO A 582 1.94 38.07 -13.55
CA PRO A 582 2.94 38.18 -12.50
C PRO A 582 2.33 38.12 -11.10
N MET A 583 3.10 37.63 -10.12
CA MET A 583 2.65 37.53 -8.72
C MET A 583 2.27 38.89 -8.10
N LEU A 584 2.92 39.97 -8.55
CA LEU A 584 2.68 41.35 -8.09
C LEU A 584 1.95 42.17 -9.17
N ASP A 585 0.96 41.59 -9.86
CA ASP A 585 0.11 42.40 -10.73
C ASP A 585 -0.73 43.36 -9.88
N MET A 586 -0.47 44.65 -10.03
CA MET A 586 -1.14 45.72 -9.31
C MET A 586 -1.83 46.70 -10.28
N GLN A 587 -1.96 46.36 -11.56
CA GLN A 587 -2.40 47.33 -12.58
C GLN A 587 -3.80 47.88 -12.30
N ALA A 588 -4.73 47.04 -11.83
CA ALA A 588 -6.06 47.48 -11.40
C ALA A 588 -5.98 48.49 -10.24
N ALA A 589 -5.27 48.16 -9.17
CA ALA A 589 -5.10 49.02 -7.99
C ALA A 589 -4.36 50.34 -8.33
N VAL A 590 -3.35 50.28 -9.20
CA VAL A 590 -2.62 51.47 -9.68
C VAL A 590 -3.55 52.36 -10.49
N SER A 591 -4.41 51.80 -11.34
CA SER A 591 -5.35 52.56 -12.17
C SER A 591 -6.38 53.32 -11.31
N GLU A 592 -6.85 52.71 -10.21
CA GLU A 592 -7.73 53.38 -9.23
C GLU A 592 -7.04 54.55 -8.52
N LEU A 593 -5.75 54.39 -8.13
CA LEU A 593 -4.98 55.48 -7.53
C LEU A 593 -4.69 56.61 -8.54
N GLU A 594 -4.41 56.27 -9.80
CA GLU A 594 -4.23 57.26 -10.88
C GLU A 594 -5.54 58.04 -11.13
N ALA A 595 -6.68 57.37 -11.12
CA ALA A 595 -7.99 58.02 -11.23
C ALA A 595 -8.26 58.98 -10.05
N ALA A 596 -7.92 58.58 -8.82
CA ALA A 596 -8.04 59.45 -7.65
C ALA A 596 -7.15 60.70 -7.73
N ILE A 597 -5.90 60.54 -8.18
CA ILE A 597 -4.99 61.69 -8.42
C ILE A 597 -5.56 62.64 -9.48
N GLN A 598 -6.19 62.11 -10.52
CA GLN A 598 -6.79 62.92 -11.58
C GLN A 598 -7.99 63.74 -11.06
N GLU A 599 -8.83 63.14 -10.21
CA GLU A 599 -9.94 63.85 -9.57
C GLU A 599 -9.43 64.98 -8.66
N ALA A 600 -8.44 64.68 -7.80
CA ALA A 600 -7.80 65.68 -6.94
C ALA A 600 -7.16 66.82 -7.74
N SER A 601 -6.55 66.52 -8.89
CA SER A 601 -5.99 67.51 -9.82
C SER A 601 -7.07 68.43 -10.40
N SER A 602 -8.23 67.87 -10.75
CA SER A 602 -9.36 68.63 -11.31
C SER A 602 -9.93 69.63 -10.30
N LEU A 603 -10.05 69.22 -9.03
CA LEU A 603 -10.48 70.07 -7.93
C LEU A 603 -9.45 71.13 -7.60
N ARG A 604 -8.15 70.78 -7.61
CA ARG A 604 -7.05 71.73 -7.42
C ARG A 604 -7.07 72.84 -8.48
N ALA A 605 -7.27 72.52 -9.76
CA ALA A 605 -7.35 73.52 -10.82
C ALA A 605 -8.52 74.50 -10.61
N ALA A 606 -9.66 74.00 -10.12
CA ALA A 606 -10.80 74.85 -9.76
C ALA A 606 -10.52 75.74 -8.54
N ALA A 607 -9.84 75.21 -7.52
CA ALA A 607 -9.43 75.96 -6.34
C ALA A 607 -8.42 77.07 -6.68
N GLU A 608 -7.50 76.82 -7.61
CA GLU A 608 -6.51 77.80 -8.08
C GLU A 608 -7.17 79.00 -8.77
N MET A 609 -8.14 78.76 -9.66
CA MET A 609 -8.94 79.85 -10.26
C MET A 609 -9.70 80.67 -9.21
N ALA A 610 -10.12 80.03 -8.12
CA ALA A 610 -10.82 80.67 -7.01
C ALA A 610 -9.87 81.30 -5.97
N LYS A 611 -8.55 81.20 -6.14
CA LYS A 611 -7.53 81.62 -5.17
C LYS A 611 -7.70 80.98 -3.78
N ALA A 612 -8.19 79.74 -3.72
CA ALA A 612 -8.26 78.94 -2.50
C ALA A 612 -6.95 78.16 -2.25
N GLU A 613 -6.80 77.60 -1.05
CA GLU A 613 -5.62 76.82 -0.68
C GLU A 613 -5.56 75.51 -1.50
N LEU A 614 -4.38 75.18 -2.04
CA LEU A 614 -4.24 74.08 -2.99
C LEU A 614 -3.89 72.75 -2.30
N ALA A 615 -4.60 71.69 -2.66
CA ALA A 615 -4.24 70.34 -2.24
C ALA A 615 -2.87 69.92 -2.81
N ASP A 616 -2.06 69.23 -2.00
CA ASP A 616 -0.74 68.73 -2.38
C ASP A 616 -0.84 67.41 -3.17
N VAL A 617 -1.19 67.55 -4.45
CA VAL A 617 -1.32 66.43 -5.39
C VAL A 617 0.05 65.81 -5.73
N GLN A 618 1.14 66.56 -5.57
CA GLN A 618 2.49 66.04 -5.83
C GLN A 618 2.86 64.93 -4.84
N LYS A 619 2.58 65.11 -3.55
CA LYS A 619 2.83 64.04 -2.56
C LYS A 619 2.00 62.79 -2.79
N GLN A 620 0.79 62.90 -3.34
CA GLN A 620 -0.01 61.73 -3.74
C GLN A 620 0.66 60.98 -4.89
N THR A 621 1.15 61.73 -5.87
CA THR A 621 1.88 61.21 -7.03
C THR A 621 3.19 60.54 -6.61
N ASP A 622 3.92 61.14 -5.66
CA ASP A 622 5.18 60.59 -5.14
C ASP A 622 4.95 59.31 -4.33
N LEU A 623 3.88 59.26 -3.51
CA LEU A 623 3.48 58.05 -2.77
C LEU A 623 3.14 56.90 -3.72
N LEU A 624 2.38 57.17 -4.79
CA LEU A 624 2.08 56.15 -5.80
C LEU A 624 3.37 55.66 -6.47
N ASN A 625 4.17 56.55 -7.05
CA ASN A 625 5.26 56.18 -7.94
C ASN A 625 6.51 55.66 -7.23
N SER A 626 6.81 56.19 -6.04
CA SER A 626 8.06 55.91 -5.32
C SER A 626 7.91 54.86 -4.21
N THR A 627 6.67 54.55 -3.82
CA THR A 627 6.38 53.67 -2.67
C THR A 627 5.41 52.55 -3.03
N LEU A 628 4.21 52.86 -3.54
CA LEU A 628 3.14 51.87 -3.73
C LEU A 628 3.30 51.02 -5.01
N LYS A 629 3.69 51.64 -6.13
CA LYS A 629 3.87 50.96 -7.41
C LYS A 629 4.98 49.92 -7.28
N ASN A 630 4.64 48.65 -7.51
CA ASN A 630 5.52 47.49 -7.30
C ASN A 630 6.08 47.37 -5.88
N LEU A 631 5.46 48.01 -4.87
CA LEU A 631 5.94 48.06 -3.49
C LEU A 631 7.44 48.42 -3.39
N GLN A 632 7.84 49.49 -4.09
CA GLN A 632 9.23 49.98 -4.09
C GLN A 632 9.79 50.28 -2.68
N GLN A 633 8.91 50.54 -1.71
CA GLN A 633 9.26 50.64 -0.29
C GLN A 633 8.30 49.79 0.57
N GLN A 634 8.57 49.75 1.88
CA GLN A 634 7.78 48.98 2.85
C GLN A 634 6.39 49.60 3.01
N ALA A 635 5.44 49.16 2.19
CA ALA A 635 4.08 49.70 2.16
C ALA A 635 3.02 48.60 2.24
N LEU A 636 1.83 48.99 2.70
CA LEU A 636 0.60 48.20 2.64
C LEU A 636 -0.33 48.84 1.61
N LEU A 637 -0.72 48.09 0.59
CA LEU A 637 -1.76 48.50 -0.36
C LEU A 637 -2.97 47.55 -0.25
N LEU A 638 -4.16 48.14 -0.14
CA LEU A 638 -5.44 47.43 -0.13
C LEU A 638 -6.20 47.79 -1.42
N SER A 639 -6.67 46.80 -2.18
CA SER A 639 -7.51 46.98 -3.37
C SER A 639 -8.70 46.03 -3.32
N ALA A 640 -9.90 46.51 -3.62
CA ALA A 640 -11.07 45.66 -3.78
C ALA A 640 -12.12 46.34 -4.68
N PRO A 641 -12.56 45.70 -5.78
CA PRO A 641 -13.44 46.34 -6.76
C PRO A 641 -14.87 46.59 -6.24
N SER A 642 -15.30 45.88 -5.19
CA SER A 642 -16.65 46.02 -4.61
C SER A 642 -16.70 46.77 -3.28
N GLY A 643 -15.55 47.15 -2.70
CA GLY A 643 -15.50 47.97 -1.48
C GLY A 643 -14.56 47.44 -0.38
N ILE A 644 -14.23 48.33 0.56
CA ILE A 644 -13.38 48.09 1.73
C ILE A 644 -14.08 48.67 2.96
N ALA A 645 -14.16 47.93 4.07
CA ALA A 645 -14.79 48.39 5.32
C ALA A 645 -13.84 48.28 6.53
N GLN A 646 -13.81 49.32 7.37
CA GLN A 646 -13.13 49.33 8.68
C GLN A 646 -14.17 49.60 9.77
N VAL A 647 -14.46 48.61 10.64
CA VAL A 647 -15.53 48.69 11.65
C VAL A 647 -15.04 48.17 13.00
N THR A 648 -15.36 48.88 14.08
CA THR A 648 -15.05 48.48 15.46
C THR A 648 -16.06 49.09 16.44
N PRO A 649 -16.46 48.39 17.52
CA PRO A 649 -17.34 48.95 18.54
C PRO A 649 -16.63 49.94 19.49
N SER A 650 -15.30 50.05 19.45
CA SER A 650 -14.54 50.92 20.35
C SER A 650 -13.97 52.16 19.65
N SER A 651 -12.73 52.12 19.14
CA SER A 651 -12.06 53.28 18.57
C SER A 651 -11.29 52.93 17.29
N ILE A 652 -11.34 53.83 16.31
CA ILE A 652 -10.46 53.87 15.13
C ILE A 652 -9.54 55.07 15.29
N GLN A 653 -8.23 54.87 15.19
CA GLN A 653 -7.23 55.95 15.17
C GLN A 653 -6.46 55.90 13.85
N LEU A 654 -6.51 56.99 13.09
CA LEU A 654 -5.71 57.19 11.88
C LEU A 654 -4.69 58.29 12.16
N ALA A 655 -3.41 57.97 12.05
CA ALA A 655 -2.32 58.91 12.28
C ALA A 655 -1.28 58.79 11.16
N ALA A 656 -0.86 59.93 10.61
CA ALA A 656 0.19 60.02 9.61
C ALA A 656 1.17 61.12 10.02
N GLY A 657 2.47 60.83 10.02
CA GLY A 657 3.51 61.79 10.38
C GLY A 657 3.76 62.88 9.32
N GLN A 658 3.25 62.68 8.10
CA GLN A 658 3.33 63.66 7.02
C GLN A 658 1.95 64.07 6.52
N ASN A 659 1.24 63.21 5.78
CA ASN A 659 -0.05 63.56 5.17
C ASN A 659 -1.09 62.46 5.38
N LEU A 660 -2.32 62.86 5.69
CA LEU A 660 -3.51 62.02 5.63
C LEU A 660 -4.33 62.48 4.41
N ILE A 661 -4.48 61.61 3.42
CA ILE A 661 -5.16 61.91 2.15
C ILE A 661 -6.44 61.08 2.06
N ALA A 662 -7.56 61.74 1.79
CA ALA A 662 -8.84 61.10 1.49
C ALA A 662 -9.39 61.70 0.19
N THR A 663 -9.68 60.86 -0.80
CA THR A 663 -10.16 61.27 -2.12
C THR A 663 -11.31 60.36 -2.54
N THR A 664 -12.40 60.95 -3.01
CA THR A 664 -13.61 60.25 -3.47
C THR A 664 -14.00 60.77 -4.85
N GLY A 665 -14.39 59.88 -5.77
CA GLY A 665 -14.88 60.29 -7.10
C GLY A 665 -16.33 60.78 -7.12
N GLN A 666 -17.07 60.56 -6.03
CA GLN A 666 -18.47 60.98 -5.83
C GLN A 666 -18.58 61.62 -4.43
N ASP A 667 -19.57 61.23 -3.64
CA ASP A 667 -19.85 61.80 -2.32
C ASP A 667 -18.93 61.27 -1.20
N ALA A 668 -18.71 62.12 -0.19
CA ALA A 668 -18.08 61.75 1.08
C ALA A 668 -18.99 62.20 2.24
N ASP A 669 -19.64 61.25 2.92
CA ASP A 669 -20.55 61.51 4.04
C ASP A 669 -19.86 61.31 5.39
N ILE A 670 -19.79 62.37 6.21
CA ILE A 670 -19.23 62.31 7.57
C ILE A 670 -20.35 62.55 8.59
N SER A 671 -20.81 61.48 9.24
CA SER A 671 -21.85 61.53 10.27
C SER A 671 -21.27 61.29 11.67
N ILE A 672 -21.46 62.26 12.59
CA ILE A 672 -20.92 62.20 13.96
C ILE A 672 -22.05 62.35 14.97
N GLY A 673 -22.25 61.33 15.82
CA GLY A 673 -23.37 61.30 16.77
C GLY A 673 -23.25 62.24 17.97
N LYS A 674 -22.06 62.81 18.25
CA LYS A 674 -21.85 63.75 19.37
C LYS A 674 -21.11 65.03 18.99
N LYS A 675 -19.80 64.97 18.77
CA LYS A 675 -18.95 66.16 18.58
C LYS A 675 -17.94 65.94 17.46
N LEU A 676 -17.93 66.84 16.48
CA LEU A 676 -16.85 66.99 15.50
C LEU A 676 -15.94 68.13 15.95
N CYS A 677 -14.63 67.88 16.04
CA CYS A 677 -13.61 68.89 16.30
C CYS A 677 -12.63 68.92 15.11
N ILE A 678 -12.42 70.09 14.52
CA ILE A 678 -11.38 70.31 13.51
C ILE A 678 -10.49 71.42 14.05
N ALA A 679 -9.21 71.10 14.27
CA ALA A 679 -8.20 72.05 14.73
C ALA A 679 -7.00 71.98 13.79
N VAL A 680 -6.60 73.12 13.24
CA VAL A 680 -5.50 73.27 12.29
C VAL A 680 -4.50 74.29 12.81
N SER A 681 -3.21 74.10 12.56
CA SER A 681 -2.15 75.02 12.99
C SER A 681 -1.95 76.20 12.04
N GLU A 682 -2.12 75.95 10.73
CA GLU A 682 -1.82 76.94 9.69
C GLU A 682 -3.10 77.46 9.01
N THR A 683 -3.81 76.62 8.25
CA THR A 683 -4.97 77.07 7.46
C THR A 683 -6.06 76.01 7.38
N LEU A 684 -7.32 76.45 7.56
CA LEU A 684 -8.51 75.67 7.22
C LEU A 684 -9.10 76.27 5.94
N SER A 685 -9.04 75.53 4.84
CA SER A 685 -9.63 75.95 3.56
C SER A 685 -10.90 75.15 3.25
N LEU A 686 -12.00 75.84 3.00
CA LEU A 686 -13.28 75.25 2.58
C LEU A 686 -13.64 75.80 1.21
N PHE A 687 -13.73 74.93 0.20
CA PHE A 687 -14.00 75.31 -1.18
C PHE A 687 -15.11 74.45 -1.79
N ALA A 688 -16.05 75.08 -2.49
CA ALA A 688 -17.13 74.42 -3.21
C ALA A 688 -17.25 74.97 -4.64
N LYS A 689 -17.16 74.10 -5.64
CA LYS A 689 -17.06 74.50 -7.06
C LYS A 689 -18.40 74.95 -7.68
N GLN A 690 -19.52 74.28 -7.36
CA GLN A 690 -20.78 74.46 -8.10
C GLN A 690 -21.96 74.93 -7.22
N LEU A 691 -22.27 74.23 -6.13
CA LEU A 691 -23.52 74.43 -5.36
C LEU A 691 -23.34 75.26 -4.07
N GLY A 692 -22.12 75.76 -3.81
CA GLY A 692 -21.81 76.62 -2.67
C GLY A 692 -21.68 75.89 -1.32
N ILE A 693 -21.45 76.67 -0.26
CA ILE A 693 -21.30 76.20 1.13
C ILE A 693 -22.57 76.56 1.92
N LYS A 694 -23.09 75.62 2.72
CA LYS A 694 -24.24 75.86 3.62
C LYS A 694 -23.85 75.53 5.06
N LEU A 695 -24.12 76.45 5.99
CA LEU A 695 -23.86 76.30 7.42
C LEU A 695 -25.17 76.50 8.18
N PHE A 696 -25.61 75.46 8.89
CA PHE A 696 -26.86 75.49 9.67
C PHE A 696 -26.61 75.05 11.12
N ALA A 697 -27.25 75.72 12.07
CA ALA A 697 -27.39 75.23 13.44
C ALA A 697 -28.88 75.08 13.77
N ALA A 698 -29.33 73.86 14.08
CA ALA A 698 -30.73 73.62 14.44
C ALA A 698 -31.10 74.21 15.81
N ALA A 699 -30.14 74.24 16.73
CA ALA A 699 -30.22 74.90 18.03
C ALA A 699 -28.82 75.41 18.42
N GLY A 700 -28.76 76.52 19.18
CA GLY A 700 -27.49 77.16 19.55
C GLY A 700 -27.00 78.19 18.53
N LYS A 701 -25.86 78.84 18.83
CA LYS A 701 -25.28 79.92 18.02
C LYS A 701 -24.38 79.37 16.90
N VAL A 702 -24.41 79.99 15.73
CA VAL A 702 -23.29 79.95 14.77
C VAL A 702 -22.40 81.15 15.09
N GLU A 703 -21.14 80.90 15.42
CA GLU A 703 -20.16 81.93 15.77
C GLU A 703 -18.98 81.86 14.80
N ILE A 704 -18.69 82.98 14.15
CA ILE A 704 -17.56 83.14 13.24
C ILE A 704 -16.75 84.33 13.75
N GLN A 705 -15.47 84.11 14.02
CA GLN A 705 -14.62 85.11 14.66
C GLN A 705 -13.19 85.02 14.13
N ALA A 706 -12.60 86.17 13.82
CA ALA A 706 -11.16 86.36 13.70
C ALA A 706 -10.66 87.08 14.97
N GLN A 707 -9.63 86.55 15.65
CA GLN A 707 -9.18 87.07 16.95
C GLN A 707 -8.07 88.11 16.85
N SER A 708 -7.17 87.96 15.88
CA SER A 708 -5.99 88.84 15.71
C SER A 708 -5.98 89.61 14.39
N ASP A 709 -6.74 89.17 13.39
CA ASP A 709 -6.73 89.73 12.03
C ASP A 709 -8.16 90.01 11.54
N ALA A 710 -8.31 90.50 10.32
CA ALA A 710 -9.58 90.87 9.71
C ALA A 710 -10.50 89.66 9.49
N LEU A 711 -11.81 89.91 9.58
CA LEU A 711 -12.86 89.03 9.07
C LEU A 711 -13.40 89.64 7.78
N ASP A 712 -13.06 89.06 6.64
CA ASP A 712 -13.50 89.51 5.32
C ASP A 712 -14.75 88.76 4.83
N MET A 713 -15.76 89.50 4.37
CA MET A 713 -17.00 88.96 3.80
C MET A 713 -17.30 89.65 2.47
N PHE A 714 -17.13 88.94 1.35
CA PHE A 714 -17.34 89.47 0.00
C PHE A 714 -18.34 88.61 -0.78
N ALA A 715 -19.23 89.25 -1.55
CA ALA A 715 -20.13 88.58 -2.48
C ALA A 715 -20.20 89.37 -3.79
N MET A 716 -20.28 88.68 -4.93
CA MET A 716 -20.46 89.33 -6.25
C MET A 716 -21.84 89.97 -6.41
N LYS A 717 -22.85 89.42 -5.72
CA LYS A 717 -24.22 89.93 -5.68
C LYS A 717 -24.50 90.55 -4.31
N ASP A 718 -25.52 90.07 -3.63
CA ASP A 718 -26.00 90.67 -2.39
C ASP A 718 -25.38 90.00 -1.16
N ILE A 719 -25.04 90.82 -0.15
CA ILE A 719 -24.85 90.36 1.23
C ILE A 719 -26.13 90.72 1.99
N GLN A 720 -26.83 89.71 2.53
CA GLN A 720 -28.04 89.91 3.33
C GLN A 720 -27.77 89.57 4.80
N ILE A 721 -27.92 90.56 5.68
CA ILE A 721 -27.84 90.41 7.14
C ILE A 721 -29.19 90.79 7.72
N SER A 722 -29.88 89.85 8.34
CA SER A 722 -31.22 90.06 8.89
C SER A 722 -31.42 89.31 10.21
N SER A 723 -32.28 89.84 11.06
CA SER A 723 -32.77 89.19 12.27
C SER A 723 -34.29 89.21 12.23
N GLN A 724 -34.94 88.05 12.36
CA GLN A 724 -36.39 87.94 12.26
C GLN A 724 -37.12 88.48 13.51
N SER A 725 -36.67 88.07 14.70
CA SER A 725 -37.34 88.38 15.97
C SER A 725 -36.50 89.24 16.92
N GLY A 726 -35.19 89.32 16.69
CA GLY A 726 -34.24 90.04 17.53
C GLY A 726 -33.71 91.31 16.87
N LYS A 727 -32.45 91.65 17.18
CA LYS A 727 -31.75 92.86 16.71
C LYS A 727 -30.55 92.50 15.85
N VAL A 728 -30.32 93.27 14.77
CA VAL A 728 -29.02 93.32 14.08
C VAL A 728 -28.16 94.40 14.75
N THR A 729 -26.98 94.04 15.25
CA THR A 729 -26.02 94.97 15.84
C THR A 729 -24.76 95.01 14.99
N VAL A 730 -24.42 96.19 14.47
CA VAL A 730 -23.14 96.47 13.82
C VAL A 730 -22.45 97.54 14.65
N SER A 731 -21.23 97.26 15.11
CA SER A 731 -20.51 98.12 16.03
C SER A 731 -19.02 98.06 15.77
N ALA A 732 -18.35 99.21 15.83
CA ALA A 732 -16.90 99.34 15.71
C ALA A 732 -16.39 100.31 16.78
N GLN A 733 -15.18 100.06 17.31
CA GLN A 733 -14.60 100.90 18.37
C GLN A 733 -14.01 102.20 17.82
N THR A 734 -13.41 102.15 16.63
CA THR A 734 -12.68 103.28 16.02
C THR A 734 -13.55 104.02 14.99
N GLU A 735 -14.12 103.28 14.04
CA GLU A 735 -14.83 103.85 12.90
C GLU A 735 -15.81 102.83 12.30
N LEU A 736 -17.03 103.28 11.99
CA LEU A 736 -17.99 102.55 11.17
C LEU A 736 -18.33 103.38 9.93
N LEU A 737 -17.99 102.88 8.75
CA LEU A 737 -18.23 103.52 7.46
C LEU A 737 -19.17 102.66 6.62
N LEU A 738 -20.29 103.23 6.18
CA LEU A 738 -21.22 102.61 5.25
C LEU A 738 -21.17 103.41 3.96
N GLU A 739 -20.76 102.79 2.85
CA GLU A 739 -20.63 103.45 1.55
C GLU A 739 -21.50 102.75 0.49
N CYS A 740 -22.12 103.54 -0.37
CA CYS A 740 -22.88 103.07 -1.53
C CYS A 740 -22.76 104.08 -2.68
N GLY A 741 -22.08 103.70 -3.77
CA GLY A 741 -22.01 104.50 -5.01
C GLY A 741 -21.47 105.93 -4.83
N GLY A 742 -20.56 106.15 -3.86
CA GLY A 742 -20.00 107.48 -3.52
C GLY A 742 -20.78 108.28 -2.47
N ALA A 743 -21.96 107.81 -2.03
CA ALA A 743 -22.64 108.33 -0.84
C ALA A 743 -22.26 107.49 0.38
N TRP A 744 -22.08 108.13 1.54
CA TRP A 744 -21.63 107.42 2.74
C TRP A 744 -22.16 108.01 4.05
N ILE A 745 -22.16 107.14 5.06
CA ILE A 745 -22.43 107.46 6.47
C ILE A 745 -21.22 107.01 7.27
N GLN A 746 -20.56 107.95 7.94
CA GLN A 746 -19.41 107.67 8.80
C GLN A 746 -19.76 107.98 10.25
N MET A 747 -19.47 107.03 11.13
CA MET A 747 -19.54 107.19 12.58
C MET A 747 -18.12 107.08 13.15
N LYS A 748 -17.59 108.19 13.68
CA LYS A 748 -16.20 108.27 14.18
C LYS A 748 -16.09 109.26 15.34
N GLY A 749 -15.43 108.87 16.43
CA GLY A 749 -15.20 109.74 17.59
C GLY A 749 -16.48 110.33 18.21
N GLY A 750 -17.60 109.60 18.15
CA GLY A 750 -18.91 110.05 18.64
C GLY A 750 -19.69 110.98 17.70
N SER A 751 -19.17 111.30 16.51
CA SER A 751 -19.84 112.12 15.49
C SER A 751 -20.38 111.28 14.34
N ILE A 752 -21.54 111.68 13.80
CA ILE A 752 -22.12 111.14 12.56
C ILE A 752 -21.89 112.15 11.44
N THR A 753 -21.17 111.76 10.39
CA THR A 753 -20.95 112.57 9.20
C THR A 753 -21.65 111.90 8.01
N LEU A 754 -22.42 112.70 7.26
CA LEU A 754 -23.11 112.30 6.04
C LEU A 754 -22.41 112.99 4.87
N GLY A 755 -21.95 112.24 3.87
CA GLY A 755 -21.23 112.78 2.72
C GLY A 755 -21.63 112.13 1.40
N GLY A 756 -21.58 112.91 0.32
CA GLY A 756 -21.87 112.45 -1.04
C GLY A 756 -21.94 113.60 -2.04
N SER A 757 -21.82 113.31 -3.34
CA SER A 757 -21.93 114.31 -4.41
C SER A 757 -23.38 114.71 -4.77
N GLY A 758 -24.37 114.01 -4.20
CA GLY A 758 -25.80 114.26 -4.40
C GLY A 758 -26.48 114.95 -3.21
N ASN A 759 -27.80 115.13 -3.32
CA ASN A 759 -28.60 115.75 -2.25
C ASN A 759 -28.85 114.79 -1.08
N VAL A 760 -28.62 115.26 0.15
CA VAL A 760 -29.10 114.57 1.36
C VAL A 760 -30.59 114.86 1.52
N THR A 761 -31.45 113.89 1.19
CA THR A 761 -32.90 114.03 1.33
C THR A 761 -33.38 113.31 2.59
N VAL A 762 -33.89 114.07 3.56
CA VAL A 762 -34.49 113.53 4.79
C VAL A 762 -36.01 113.65 4.70
N LYS A 763 -36.71 112.52 4.60
CA LYS A 763 -38.18 112.47 4.62
C LYS A 763 -38.64 111.93 5.98
N ALA A 764 -39.14 112.81 6.85
CA ALA A 764 -39.62 112.46 8.19
C ALA A 764 -40.91 113.24 8.55
N GLY A 765 -41.79 112.65 9.36
CA GLY A 765 -42.99 113.32 9.88
C GLY A 765 -42.67 114.40 10.93
N THR A 766 -41.57 114.24 11.67
CA THR A 766 -41.03 115.21 12.63
C THR A 766 -39.52 114.99 12.73
N LEU A 767 -38.73 116.07 12.81
CA LEU A 767 -37.28 116.01 13.07
C LEU A 767 -36.98 116.86 14.30
N GLU A 768 -36.73 116.21 15.45
CA GLU A 768 -36.41 116.88 16.71
C GLU A 768 -34.91 116.84 16.99
N LYS A 769 -34.33 117.99 17.32
CA LYS A 769 -32.93 118.11 17.76
C LYS A 769 -32.89 118.15 19.29
N LEU A 770 -32.65 117.00 19.91
CA LEU A 770 -32.48 116.84 21.36
C LEU A 770 -31.01 117.06 21.79
N GLY A 771 -30.76 117.18 23.10
CA GLY A 771 -29.40 117.29 23.66
C GLY A 771 -28.56 116.02 23.45
N ALA A 772 -27.23 116.12 23.63
CA ALA A 772 -26.33 114.98 23.44
C ALA A 772 -26.66 113.83 24.41
N ALA A 773 -26.71 112.61 23.90
CA ALA A 773 -26.84 111.38 24.66
C ALA A 773 -25.72 110.41 24.25
N SER A 774 -25.13 109.69 25.19
CA SER A 774 -24.10 108.69 24.92
C SER A 774 -24.63 107.27 25.13
N MET A 775 -24.28 106.35 24.24
CA MET A 775 -24.48 104.92 24.41
C MET A 775 -23.11 104.24 24.39
N GLN A 776 -22.70 103.60 25.48
CA GLN A 776 -21.47 102.80 25.54
C GLN A 776 -21.82 101.33 25.27
N GLY A 777 -21.39 100.81 24.13
CA GLY A 777 -21.33 99.37 23.88
C GLY A 777 -19.92 98.87 24.18
N SER A 778 -19.78 97.81 24.96
CA SER A 778 -18.51 97.10 25.09
C SER A 778 -18.38 96.11 23.93
N ILE A 779 -17.30 96.23 23.16
CA ILE A 779 -16.85 95.21 22.22
C ILE A 779 -15.59 94.61 22.85
N SER A 780 -15.66 93.38 23.36
CA SER A 780 -14.49 92.67 23.87
C SER A 780 -14.37 91.31 23.20
N LEU A 781 -13.26 91.09 22.50
CA LEU A 781 -12.85 89.75 22.09
C LEU A 781 -12.16 89.06 23.29
N PRO A 782 -12.14 87.72 23.37
CA PRO A 782 -11.32 86.99 24.34
C PRO A 782 -9.83 87.34 24.19
N GLU A 783 -9.03 87.22 25.27
CA GLU A 783 -7.58 87.40 25.19
C GLU A 783 -6.98 86.45 24.14
N GLY A 784 -6.20 87.02 23.20
CA GLY A 784 -5.72 86.31 22.01
C GLY A 784 -4.76 85.16 22.34
N CYS A 785 -4.90 84.05 21.61
CA CYS A 785 -4.10 82.83 21.77
C CYS A 785 -2.60 82.97 21.35
N SER A 786 -2.13 84.15 20.95
CA SER A 786 -0.85 84.35 20.25
C SER A 786 0.42 84.20 21.10
N THR A 787 0.33 83.77 22.37
CA THR A 787 1.52 83.61 23.25
C THR A 787 1.59 82.32 24.08
N MET A 788 0.75 81.30 23.84
CA MET A 788 0.94 80.01 24.51
C MET A 788 2.14 79.24 23.91
N LYS A 789 3.34 79.46 24.48
CA LYS A 789 4.47 78.52 24.35
C LYS A 789 4.05 77.16 24.89
N ALA A 790 4.36 76.10 24.15
CA ALA A 790 4.14 74.72 24.57
C ALA A 790 4.69 74.47 26.00
N PRO A 791 3.97 73.72 26.86
CA PRO A 791 4.52 73.34 28.15
C PRO A 791 5.78 72.48 27.92
N LYS A 792 6.94 72.97 28.38
CA LYS A 792 8.09 72.11 28.66
C LYS A 792 7.74 71.35 29.94
N ASP A 793 7.43 70.06 29.81
CA ASP A 793 7.82 68.97 30.71
C ASP A 793 6.77 67.86 30.74
N ALA A 794 7.11 66.73 30.10
CA ALA A 794 6.71 65.34 30.38
C ALA A 794 7.23 64.49 29.20
N ALA A 795 7.95 63.38 29.31
CA ALA A 795 8.59 62.64 30.39
C ALA A 795 9.51 61.60 29.69
N GLU A 796 10.47 61.07 30.43
CA GLU A 796 11.47 60.05 30.07
C GLU A 796 10.92 58.79 29.38
N PRO A 797 11.73 58.09 28.56
CA PRO A 797 11.35 56.80 27.97
C PRO A 797 11.49 55.65 28.98
N LEU A 798 10.51 54.75 28.98
CA LEU A 798 10.69 53.35 29.37
C LEU A 798 10.90 52.50 28.12
#